data_AF-A0A2N2W2C9-F1
#
_entry.id   AF-A0A2N2W2C9-F1
#
_cell.length_a   1.000
_cell.length_b   1.000
_cell.length_c   1.000
_cell.angle_alpha   90.00
_cell.angle_beta   90.00
_cell.angle_gamma   90.00
#
_symmetry.space_group_name_H-M   'P 1'
#
loop_
_entity.id
_entity.type
_entity.pdbx_description
1 polymer ?
#
loop_
_entity_poly.entity_id
_entity_poly.type
_entity_poly.pdbx_seq_one_letter_code
_entity_poly.pdbx_strand_id
1 'polypeptide(L)'
;MRKILISLTLFLVIGTSCTKWLDVNKNVDAPDWVAPILRLAPTIAAYEGIGYDLRAMAPMMQYFGGTGYASVFGIHSYYSGSDAGGEAWRFVYWLQGKNIEHIIDDGRAREEFTLAGMGLAIKAYSWHLLASLHGDLPVKDAFVPGLLAHSYDTQEYAFAQVRSWARQAIAEFDKQDKNVYPSLATNDLIYGGNVAKWKKFAYATLARNYIAMSMKDAKYLDSAIACADLSFSSAADDATFRFDATGISNNTNFIGVLRANMAFTYSQSDYMVQVMTGTVPNYNASGAIEGLLEKQIITDTATLDPRTILMFGSRDTMPANQNDIKKGTFSFVGVRQGYGVHTSFWGGTGSPTEASAGKGRWLFRDDARFPLSTYAEIQLIKAEALFRKGQKAPAFEAFKLGVSGHMDWVKSLIVPGTPVKNTANKQTSVIGDKIGVARFNVLAAEYLNSKFVNALPLNDFSLSHIMMQKYVALYPWSLDTWNDLRRYHYDLVVGAGGVPVTGTSYTTDVVYHKLNTDATRIYKGFYLPPSDVINRRQKFAAWNYGAPCYRLRPRYNSEYMWNLGSLKKLEPIAGDADKLKMKKILSIISVLSLFLLYSCEKNVITYPTTDLDENAYAQIRLVYDLPLVASSTQNITRLKYNDVLYSQIGTALGSIIPNSTAKYHRVPVGSVKVDAFMSATMDVVAYTNTFTITKGKWSAFIYQTTQPPLLVQDPEEYATGHPWNDTLTYIRFVNLFHKADGVTPFGRLTLKGVRVVGGVTTYIDIATADYKQASDYMPYKLDRKGIAVWSGTESSMVFALFDANGVQLTHFATTSATTKTAHTVTGYSMTKGVNYIFHVNGKEGTNNATQAIRISTIAVN
;
A
#
# COMPACT_ATOMS: atom_id res chain seq x y z
N MET A 1 -37.66 67.01 18.39
CA MET A 1 -36.73 66.18 19.18
C MET A 1 -37.35 64.94 19.85
N ARG A 2 -38.67 64.68 19.76
CA ARG A 2 -39.30 63.44 20.29
C ARG A 2 -39.40 62.26 19.29
N LYS A 3 -39.03 62.46 18.01
CA LYS A 3 -39.03 61.38 16.98
C LYS A 3 -37.65 60.78 16.70
N ILE A 4 -36.57 61.34 17.25
CA ILE A 4 -35.19 60.83 17.07
C ILE A 4 -34.77 59.89 18.21
N LEU A 5 -35.34 60.03 19.41
CA LEU A 5 -35.08 59.09 20.53
C LEU A 5 -35.80 57.73 20.39
N ILE A 6 -36.82 57.59 19.54
CA ILE A 6 -37.51 56.30 19.35
C ILE A 6 -36.76 55.41 18.34
N SER A 7 -36.07 56.00 17.35
CA SER A 7 -35.23 55.25 16.42
C SER A 7 -33.87 54.81 17.02
N LEU A 8 -33.36 55.49 18.05
CA LEU A 8 -32.10 55.12 18.69
C LEU A 8 -32.28 53.99 19.74
N THR A 9 -33.46 53.85 20.34
CA THR A 9 -33.76 52.77 21.31
C THR A 9 -34.14 51.46 20.61
N LEU A 10 -34.67 51.51 19.37
CA LEU A 10 -34.96 50.32 18.58
C LEU A 10 -33.71 49.71 17.92
N PHE A 11 -32.61 50.48 17.84
CA PHE A 11 -31.32 50.00 17.32
C PHE A 11 -30.41 49.39 18.40
N LEU A 12 -30.80 49.46 19.68
CA LEU A 12 -29.99 49.00 20.81
C LEU A 12 -30.36 47.61 21.36
N VAL A 13 -31.29 46.87 20.73
CA VAL A 13 -31.79 45.56 21.22
C VAL A 13 -31.29 44.37 20.38
N ILE A 14 -30.42 44.57 19.38
CA ILE A 14 -29.84 43.47 18.57
C ILE A 14 -28.44 43.06 19.08
N GLY A 15 -28.24 43.15 20.39
CA GLY A 15 -26.99 42.83 21.08
C GLY A 15 -27.00 41.51 21.86
N THR A 16 -27.94 40.60 21.60
CA THR A 16 -27.81 39.21 22.07
C THR A 16 -26.97 38.46 21.06
N SER A 17 -25.69 38.25 21.39
CA SER A 17 -24.84 37.30 20.70
C SER A 17 -25.52 35.94 20.73
N CYS A 18 -26.14 35.55 19.62
CA CYS A 18 -26.48 34.16 19.37
C CYS A 18 -25.17 33.40 19.16
N THR A 19 -24.54 32.97 20.25
CA THR A 19 -23.46 31.97 20.24
C THR A 19 -23.91 30.61 19.71
N LYS A 20 -25.19 30.45 19.35
CA LYS A 20 -25.78 29.20 18.86
C LYS A 20 -25.74 28.97 17.34
N TRP A 21 -25.21 29.89 16.53
CA TRP A 21 -25.13 29.67 15.07
C TRP A 21 -23.92 28.81 14.64
N LEU A 22 -22.99 28.54 15.56
CA LEU A 22 -21.90 27.55 15.38
C LEU A 22 -22.19 26.19 16.06
N ASP A 23 -23.26 26.09 16.85
CA ASP A 23 -23.72 24.83 17.49
C ASP A 23 -24.47 23.89 16.53
N VAL A 24 -24.53 24.22 15.24
CA VAL A 24 -25.20 23.39 14.22
C VAL A 24 -24.25 22.38 13.55
N ASN A 25 -22.97 22.35 13.98
CA ASN A 25 -21.99 21.35 13.55
C ASN A 25 -21.92 20.12 14.49
N LYS A 26 -22.98 19.86 15.26
CA LYS A 26 -23.18 18.51 15.79
C LYS A 26 -23.58 17.62 14.63
N ASN A 27 -22.63 16.84 14.13
CA ASN A 27 -22.90 15.84 13.11
C ASN A 27 -23.93 14.86 13.69
N VAL A 28 -25.16 14.90 13.22
CA VAL A 28 -26.24 14.01 13.71
C VAL A 28 -25.88 12.52 13.52
N ASP A 29 -24.96 12.25 12.58
CA ASP A 29 -24.50 10.90 12.22
C ASP A 29 -23.15 10.50 12.85
N ALA A 30 -22.47 11.39 13.60
CA ALA A 30 -21.22 11.05 14.29
C ALA A 30 -21.21 11.59 15.72
N PRO A 31 -20.83 10.77 16.73
CA PRO A 31 -20.81 11.23 18.11
C PRO A 31 -19.88 12.44 18.28
N ASP A 32 -20.42 13.55 18.79
CA ASP A 32 -19.67 14.79 19.07
C ASP A 32 -18.45 14.56 19.97
N TRP A 33 -18.55 13.55 20.83
CA TRP A 33 -17.47 13.10 21.70
C TRP A 33 -17.61 11.59 21.94
N VAL A 34 -16.48 10.89 21.94
CA VAL A 34 -16.39 9.45 22.21
C VAL A 34 -15.49 9.29 23.43
N ALA A 35 -15.83 8.40 24.36
CA ALA A 35 -14.95 8.15 25.50
C ALA A 35 -13.59 7.59 25.06
N PRO A 36 -12.45 8.02 25.66
CA PRO A 36 -11.11 7.58 25.24
C PRO A 36 -10.96 6.05 25.27
N ILE A 37 -11.58 5.38 26.24
CA ILE A 37 -11.62 3.91 26.35
C ILE A 37 -12.20 3.22 25.10
N LEU A 38 -13.19 3.83 24.44
CA LEU A 38 -13.83 3.28 23.24
C LEU A 38 -13.01 3.51 21.97
N ARG A 39 -12.02 4.42 22.01
CA ARG A 39 -11.08 4.65 20.90
C ARG A 39 -9.90 3.70 20.92
N LEU A 40 -9.61 3.05 22.06
CA LEU A 40 -8.42 2.24 22.26
C LEU A 40 -8.35 1.03 21.32
N ALA A 41 -9.39 0.19 21.31
CA ALA A 41 -9.42 -1.01 20.47
C ALA A 41 -9.31 -0.69 18.96
N PRO A 42 -10.09 0.24 18.39
CA PRO A 42 -9.92 0.66 16.99
C PRO A 42 -8.52 1.20 16.67
N THR A 43 -7.90 1.94 17.61
CA THR A 43 -6.55 2.49 17.45
C THR A 43 -5.50 1.38 17.42
N ILE A 44 -5.61 0.38 18.32
CA ILE A 44 -4.70 -0.77 18.35
C ILE A 44 -4.92 -1.69 17.15
N ALA A 45 -6.17 -1.86 16.70
CA ALA A 45 -6.51 -2.71 15.55
C ALA A 45 -5.81 -2.29 14.25
N ALA A 46 -5.37 -1.03 14.17
CA ALA A 46 -4.58 -0.52 13.06
C ALA A 46 -3.24 -1.27 12.86
N TYR A 47 -2.71 -1.96 13.88
CA TYR A 47 -1.51 -2.79 13.74
C TYR A 47 -1.69 -4.02 12.84
N GLU A 48 -2.93 -4.41 12.51
CA GLU A 48 -3.17 -5.39 11.44
C GLU A 48 -2.52 -4.95 10.11
N GLY A 49 -2.41 -3.63 9.90
CA GLY A 49 -1.74 -3.01 8.78
C GLY A 49 -0.28 -3.44 8.58
N ILE A 50 0.43 -3.83 9.65
CA ILE A 50 1.83 -4.29 9.56
C ILE A 50 1.98 -5.45 8.57
N GLY A 51 0.97 -6.31 8.46
CA GLY A 51 0.98 -7.40 7.49
C GLY A 51 1.02 -6.94 6.02
N TYR A 52 0.40 -5.81 5.70
CA TYR A 52 0.47 -5.23 4.35
C TYR A 52 1.88 -4.77 4.00
N ASP A 53 2.60 -4.16 4.94
CA ASP A 53 4.00 -3.76 4.75
C ASP A 53 4.95 -4.95 4.71
N LEU A 54 4.63 -6.02 5.45
CA LEU A 54 5.41 -7.24 5.45
C LEU A 54 5.53 -7.86 4.06
N ARG A 55 4.50 -7.74 3.21
CA ARG A 55 4.53 -8.17 1.81
C ARG A 55 5.63 -7.50 0.98
N ALA A 56 5.99 -6.27 1.32
CA ALA A 56 7.11 -5.55 0.71
C ALA A 56 8.43 -5.85 1.43
N MET A 57 8.44 -5.80 2.76
CA MET A 57 9.68 -5.89 3.55
C MET A 57 10.25 -7.31 3.62
N ALA A 58 9.42 -8.33 3.83
CA ALA A 58 9.91 -9.69 4.01
C ALA A 58 10.70 -10.24 2.80
N PRO A 59 10.32 -9.94 1.54
CA PRO A 59 11.17 -10.24 0.38
C PRO A 59 12.51 -9.50 0.37
N MET A 60 12.54 -8.20 0.71
CA MET A 60 13.77 -7.39 0.80
C MET A 60 14.73 -7.92 1.87
N MET A 61 14.18 -8.46 2.96
CA MET A 61 14.95 -9.08 4.04
C MET A 61 15.32 -10.53 3.75
N GLN A 62 14.86 -11.13 2.65
CA GLN A 62 14.95 -12.57 2.37
C GLN A 62 14.35 -13.45 3.47
N TYR A 63 13.27 -12.99 4.09
CA TYR A 63 12.37 -13.88 4.83
C TYR A 63 11.51 -14.68 3.86
N PHE A 64 10.92 -14.01 2.88
CA PHE A 64 10.04 -14.64 1.90
C PHE A 64 10.68 -14.70 0.52
N GLY A 65 10.38 -15.75 -0.24
CA GLY A 65 10.59 -15.84 -1.67
C GLY A 65 9.28 -16.08 -2.42
N GLY A 66 9.32 -16.07 -3.75
CA GLY A 66 8.16 -16.32 -4.59
C GLY A 66 8.09 -15.41 -5.82
N THR A 67 6.90 -15.31 -6.39
CA THR A 67 6.61 -14.53 -7.60
C THR A 67 5.83 -13.24 -7.28
N GLY A 68 5.53 -12.42 -8.29
CA GLY A 68 4.75 -11.20 -8.12
C GLY A 68 5.43 -10.20 -7.17
N TYR A 69 4.72 -9.77 -6.13
CA TYR A 69 5.24 -8.83 -5.15
C TYR A 69 6.53 -9.29 -4.46
N ALA A 70 6.66 -10.59 -4.17
CA ALA A 70 7.90 -11.13 -3.62
C ALA A 70 9.09 -10.85 -4.56
N SER A 71 8.92 -11.12 -5.86
CA SER A 71 9.98 -10.91 -6.85
C SER A 71 10.36 -9.43 -7.03
N VAL A 72 9.38 -8.51 -7.01
CA VAL A 72 9.63 -7.07 -7.21
C VAL A 72 10.31 -6.46 -6.00
N PHE A 73 9.75 -6.66 -4.81
CA PHE A 73 10.38 -6.11 -3.61
C PHE A 73 11.66 -6.85 -3.26
N GLY A 74 11.78 -8.14 -3.58
CA GLY A 74 13.00 -8.93 -3.40
C GLY A 74 14.22 -8.34 -4.10
N ILE A 75 14.04 -7.68 -5.26
CA ILE A 75 15.09 -6.92 -5.95
C ILE A 75 15.13 -5.44 -5.55
N HIS A 76 14.64 -5.10 -4.35
CA HIS A 76 14.63 -3.76 -3.77
C HIS A 76 13.94 -2.72 -4.69
N SER A 77 12.91 -3.15 -5.42
CA SER A 77 12.10 -2.33 -6.32
C SER A 77 10.70 -2.05 -5.74
N TYR A 78 9.83 -1.39 -6.50
CA TYR A 78 8.44 -1.12 -6.13
C TYR A 78 7.50 -1.27 -7.34
N TYR A 79 6.20 -1.37 -7.08
CA TYR A 79 5.18 -1.30 -8.13
C TYR A 79 4.72 0.14 -8.35
N SER A 80 4.90 0.65 -9.58
CA SER A 80 4.28 1.91 -9.97
C SER A 80 2.75 1.75 -9.90
N GLY A 81 2.09 2.68 -9.22
CA GLY A 81 0.64 2.64 -9.00
C GLY A 81 0.21 2.00 -7.69
N SER A 82 1.15 1.48 -6.89
CA SER A 82 0.84 0.74 -5.66
C SER A 82 1.28 1.49 -4.41
N ASP A 83 0.47 1.39 -3.37
CA ASP A 83 0.74 1.93 -2.03
C ASP A 83 1.41 0.86 -1.13
N ALA A 84 1.83 -0.27 -1.71
CA ALA A 84 2.44 -1.37 -0.97
C ALA A 84 3.74 -0.96 -0.27
N GLY A 85 3.84 -1.33 1.01
CA GLY A 85 4.91 -0.87 1.88
C GLY A 85 4.72 0.55 2.42
N GLY A 86 3.50 1.11 2.34
CA GLY A 86 3.13 2.38 2.95
C GLY A 86 2.11 2.29 4.10
N GLU A 87 1.74 1.11 4.56
CA GLU A 87 0.69 0.96 5.57
C GLU A 87 1.09 1.58 6.91
N ALA A 88 2.38 1.58 7.28
CA ALA A 88 2.89 2.32 8.43
C ALA A 88 2.56 3.81 8.40
N TRP A 89 2.59 4.40 7.21
CA TRP A 89 2.20 5.78 7.01
C TRP A 89 0.69 5.96 7.21
N ARG A 90 -0.13 5.10 6.60
CA ARG A 90 -1.58 5.16 6.76
C ARG A 90 -2.02 4.92 8.19
N PHE A 91 -1.47 3.94 8.90
CA PHE A 91 -1.95 3.70 10.25
C PHE A 91 -1.54 4.83 11.20
N VAL A 92 -0.35 5.44 11.07
CA VAL A 92 0.05 6.58 11.93
C VAL A 92 -0.80 7.81 11.64
N TYR A 93 -0.88 8.25 10.38
CA TYR A 93 -1.52 9.53 10.04
C TYR A 93 -3.04 9.44 9.89
N TRP A 94 -3.60 8.26 9.65
CA TRP A 94 -5.03 8.09 9.36
C TRP A 94 -5.76 7.20 10.37
N LEU A 95 -5.35 5.93 10.51
CA LEU A 95 -6.13 4.96 11.32
C LEU A 95 -6.03 5.24 12.82
N GLN A 96 -4.81 5.46 13.32
CA GLN A 96 -4.56 5.97 14.67
C GLN A 96 -4.83 7.48 14.68
N GLY A 97 -4.18 8.23 13.78
CA GLY A 97 -4.51 9.61 13.47
C GLY A 97 -4.71 10.49 14.70
N LYS A 98 -5.71 11.37 14.65
CA LYS A 98 -6.12 12.18 15.82
C LYS A 98 -6.73 11.38 16.97
N ASN A 99 -7.17 10.12 16.76
CA ASN A 99 -7.72 9.32 17.85
C ASN A 99 -6.68 9.09 18.95
N ILE A 100 -5.41 8.91 18.58
CA ILE A 100 -4.35 8.72 19.58
C ILE A 100 -4.10 9.98 20.40
N GLU A 101 -4.14 11.16 19.76
CA GLU A 101 -4.02 12.44 20.46
C GLU A 101 -5.22 12.65 21.41
N HIS A 102 -6.43 12.34 20.96
CA HIS A 102 -7.63 12.42 21.81
C HIS A 102 -7.57 11.45 22.99
N ILE A 103 -7.05 10.22 22.83
CA ILE A 103 -6.85 9.29 23.96
C ILE A 103 -5.90 9.90 25.00
N ILE A 104 -4.82 10.54 24.55
CA ILE A 104 -3.81 11.14 25.43
C ILE A 104 -4.37 12.38 26.13
N ASP A 105 -4.96 13.30 25.38
CA ASP A 105 -5.44 14.58 25.88
C ASP A 105 -6.68 14.40 26.78
N ASP A 106 -7.67 13.61 26.35
CA ASP A 106 -8.84 13.29 27.18
C ASP A 106 -8.40 12.52 28.43
N GLY A 107 -7.48 11.57 28.27
CA GLY A 107 -6.94 10.79 29.38
C GLY A 107 -6.31 11.69 30.45
N ARG A 108 -5.47 12.64 30.05
CA ARG A 108 -4.88 13.63 30.97
C ARG A 108 -5.91 14.55 31.59
N ALA A 109 -6.82 15.10 30.79
CA ALA A 109 -7.84 16.04 31.27
C ALA A 109 -8.81 15.41 32.28
N ARG A 110 -9.05 14.10 32.15
CA ARG A 110 -9.95 13.33 33.03
C ARG A 110 -9.23 12.65 34.20
N GLU A 111 -7.92 12.84 34.33
CA GLU A 111 -7.08 12.14 35.30
C GLU A 111 -7.17 10.60 35.14
N GLU A 112 -7.28 10.18 33.88
CA GLU A 112 -7.29 8.80 33.38
C GLU A 112 -5.92 8.48 32.76
N PHE A 113 -4.87 8.58 33.59
CA PHE A 113 -3.47 8.49 33.19
C PHE A 113 -3.07 7.13 32.61
N THR A 114 -3.72 6.03 33.02
CA THR A 114 -3.50 4.72 32.37
C THR A 114 -3.80 4.79 30.87
N LEU A 115 -4.91 5.42 30.48
CA LEU A 115 -5.26 5.58 29.06
C LEU A 115 -4.29 6.51 28.33
N ALA A 116 -3.90 7.61 28.97
CA ALA A 116 -2.90 8.52 28.41
C ALA A 116 -1.54 7.81 28.20
N GLY A 117 -1.11 7.01 29.17
CA GLY A 117 0.10 6.20 29.08
C GLY A 117 0.03 5.18 27.95
N MET A 118 -1.10 4.47 27.79
CA MET A 118 -1.30 3.53 26.67
C MET A 118 -1.26 4.26 25.32
N GLY A 119 -1.94 5.40 25.19
CA GLY A 119 -1.90 6.22 23.98
C GLY A 119 -0.47 6.66 23.63
N LEU A 120 0.30 7.14 24.60
CA LEU A 120 1.70 7.52 24.41
C LEU A 120 2.61 6.34 24.04
N ALA A 121 2.42 5.16 24.64
CA ALA A 121 3.18 3.97 24.31
C ALA A 121 2.90 3.48 22.87
N ILE A 122 1.62 3.44 22.47
CA ILE A 122 1.20 3.13 21.10
C ILE A 122 1.81 4.15 20.12
N LYS A 123 1.75 5.44 20.46
CA LYS A 123 2.32 6.52 19.64
C LYS A 123 3.83 6.33 19.48
N ALA A 124 4.57 6.14 20.56
CA ALA A 124 6.01 5.93 20.51
C ALA A 124 6.40 4.74 19.62
N TYR A 125 5.75 3.60 19.77
CA TYR A 125 6.02 2.41 18.96
C TYR A 125 5.70 2.62 17.48
N SER A 126 4.52 3.19 17.20
CA SER A 126 4.01 3.43 15.86
C SER A 126 4.90 4.38 15.06
N TRP A 127 5.31 5.49 15.69
CA TRP A 127 6.21 6.46 15.09
C TRP A 127 7.65 5.95 14.97
N HIS A 128 8.10 5.05 15.87
CA HIS A 128 9.37 4.35 15.69
C HIS A 128 9.35 3.51 14.42
N LEU A 129 8.31 2.69 14.23
CA LEU A 129 8.17 1.84 13.05
C LEU A 129 8.14 2.67 11.76
N LEU A 130 7.29 3.70 11.71
CA LEU A 130 7.17 4.62 10.59
C LEU A 130 8.52 5.28 10.24
N ALA A 131 9.21 5.87 11.22
CA ALA A 131 10.50 6.53 10.99
C ALA A 131 11.59 5.52 10.60
N SER A 132 11.60 4.31 11.16
CA SER A 132 12.54 3.25 10.78
C SER A 132 12.40 2.86 9.30
N LEU A 133 11.18 2.84 8.76
CA LEU A 133 10.93 2.46 7.35
C LEU A 133 11.17 3.62 6.38
N HIS A 134 10.63 4.80 6.70
CA HIS A 134 10.46 5.89 5.75
C HIS A 134 11.48 7.04 5.90
N GLY A 135 12.24 7.05 7.00
CA GLY A 135 13.25 8.06 7.27
C GLY A 135 12.63 9.39 7.69
N ASP A 136 12.89 10.44 6.92
CA ASP A 136 12.37 11.79 7.19
C ASP A 136 10.87 11.86 6.89
N LEU A 137 10.11 12.51 7.77
CA LEU A 137 8.64 12.52 7.75
C LEU A 137 8.05 13.72 8.51
N PRO A 138 6.79 14.14 8.23
CA PRO A 138 6.15 15.22 8.97
C PRO A 138 5.85 14.86 10.43
N VAL A 139 6.52 15.50 11.39
CA VAL A 139 6.26 15.26 12.82
C VAL A 139 5.60 16.48 13.46
N LYS A 140 6.21 17.66 13.32
CA LYS A 140 5.70 18.92 13.90
C LYS A 140 4.39 19.35 13.26
N ASP A 141 4.31 19.19 11.95
CA ASP A 141 3.16 19.58 11.14
C ASP A 141 2.06 18.51 11.16
N ALA A 142 2.28 17.38 11.86
CA ALA A 142 1.31 16.31 11.96
C ALA A 142 0.06 16.79 12.73
N PHE A 143 -1.09 16.62 12.11
CA PHE A 143 -2.39 16.96 12.68
C PHE A 143 -2.60 18.44 13.05
N VAL A 144 -1.86 19.35 12.43
CA VAL A 144 -2.12 20.79 12.51
C VAL A 144 -3.37 21.12 11.68
N PRO A 145 -4.45 21.66 12.29
CA PRO A 145 -5.68 21.95 11.57
C PRO A 145 -5.47 22.93 10.41
N GLY A 146 -6.09 22.67 9.27
CA GLY A 146 -6.05 23.56 8.09
C GLY A 146 -4.74 23.57 7.32
N LEU A 147 -3.72 22.82 7.74
CA LEU A 147 -2.46 22.71 7.02
C LEU A 147 -2.57 21.73 5.85
N LEU A 148 -2.38 22.21 4.62
CA LEU A 148 -2.52 21.42 3.38
C LEU A 148 -1.18 20.91 2.81
N ALA A 149 -0.05 21.44 3.29
CA ALA A 149 1.29 21.00 2.93
C ALA A 149 2.14 20.95 4.20
N HIS A 150 2.89 19.87 4.38
CA HIS A 150 3.63 19.58 5.61
C HIS A 150 5.14 19.55 5.38
N SER A 151 5.88 20.19 6.26
CA SER A 151 7.33 20.13 6.31
C SER A 151 7.77 18.74 6.77
N TYR A 152 8.89 18.26 6.21
CA TYR A 152 9.53 17.03 6.67
C TYR A 152 10.50 17.34 7.78
N ASP A 153 10.34 16.66 8.91
CA ASP A 153 11.33 16.62 9.96
C ASP A 153 12.31 15.47 9.71
N THR A 154 13.52 15.62 10.23
CA THR A 154 14.55 14.59 10.12
C THR A 154 14.15 13.32 10.87
N GLN A 155 14.62 12.16 10.41
CA GLN A 155 14.46 10.90 11.14
C GLN A 155 14.99 11.01 12.59
N GLU A 156 16.06 11.77 12.82
CA GLU A 156 16.62 12.01 14.15
C GLU A 156 15.62 12.73 15.07
N TYR A 157 14.95 13.77 14.57
CA TYR A 157 13.90 14.46 15.31
C TYR A 157 12.73 13.53 15.61
N ALA A 158 12.26 12.76 14.63
CA ALA A 158 11.19 11.78 14.82
C ALA A 158 11.55 10.77 15.92
N PHE A 159 12.77 10.23 15.90
CA PHE A 159 13.26 9.33 16.95
C PHE A 159 13.42 10.02 18.31
N ALA A 160 13.79 11.30 18.36
CA ALA A 160 13.81 12.06 19.61
C ALA A 160 12.40 12.19 20.20
N GLN A 161 11.38 12.43 19.37
CA GLN A 161 9.99 12.46 19.82
C GLN A 161 9.49 11.10 20.31
N VAL A 162 9.83 10.01 19.61
CA VAL A 162 9.57 8.63 20.08
C VAL A 162 10.09 8.43 21.50
N ARG A 163 11.33 8.84 21.78
CA ARG A 163 11.91 8.72 23.13
C ARG A 163 11.17 9.58 24.15
N SER A 164 10.77 10.79 23.78
CA SER A 164 9.97 11.67 24.63
C SER A 164 8.63 11.03 24.99
N TRP A 165 7.87 10.55 24.00
CA TRP A 165 6.55 9.95 24.22
C TRP A 165 6.64 8.65 25.03
N ALA A 166 7.63 7.78 24.78
CA ALA A 166 7.82 6.58 25.58
C ALA A 166 8.14 6.90 27.06
N ARG A 167 8.96 7.92 27.32
CA ARG A 167 9.25 8.37 28.70
C ARG A 167 8.02 9.01 29.37
N GLN A 168 7.25 9.79 28.63
CA GLN A 168 5.98 10.32 29.13
C GLN A 168 5.02 9.17 29.45
N ALA A 169 4.89 8.15 28.59
CA ALA A 169 4.05 6.98 28.87
C ALA A 169 4.41 6.34 30.21
N ILE A 170 5.71 6.09 30.43
CA ILE A 170 6.24 5.55 31.68
C ILE A 170 5.83 6.42 32.89
N ALA A 171 5.94 7.74 32.75
CA ALA A 171 5.56 8.68 33.82
C ALA A 171 4.04 8.75 34.05
N GLU A 172 3.21 8.65 33.00
CA GLU A 172 1.75 8.58 33.16
C GLU A 172 1.33 7.31 33.90
N PHE A 173 1.97 6.17 33.62
CA PHE A 173 1.68 4.90 34.31
C PHE A 173 2.02 4.89 35.79
N ASP A 174 2.82 5.85 36.28
CA ASP A 174 3.15 6.00 37.70
C ASP A 174 2.14 6.88 38.46
N LYS A 175 1.14 7.43 37.77
CA LYS A 175 0.07 8.23 38.37
C LYS A 175 -1.15 7.37 38.69
N GLN A 176 -1.95 7.84 39.64
CA GLN A 176 -3.19 7.18 40.02
C GLN A 176 -4.36 7.72 39.22
N ASP A 177 -5.14 6.81 38.63
CA ASP A 177 -6.35 7.18 37.92
C ASP A 177 -7.48 7.56 38.86
N LYS A 178 -8.26 8.56 38.44
CA LYS A 178 -9.47 8.99 39.13
C LYS A 178 -10.65 8.05 38.90
N ASN A 179 -10.73 7.46 37.70
CA ASN A 179 -11.85 6.65 37.25
C ASN A 179 -11.42 5.19 37.04
N VAL A 180 -12.38 4.27 37.20
CA VAL A 180 -12.22 2.85 36.85
C VAL A 180 -12.78 2.61 35.45
N TYR A 181 -12.16 1.71 34.68
CA TYR A 181 -12.55 1.38 33.31
C TYR A 181 -13.09 -0.07 33.21
N PRO A 182 -14.41 -0.29 33.29
CA PRO A 182 -14.97 -1.65 33.27
C PRO A 182 -14.61 -2.46 32.02
N SER A 183 -14.36 -1.80 30.88
CA SER A 183 -14.12 -2.44 29.58
C SER A 183 -12.66 -2.43 29.12
N LEU A 184 -11.71 -2.03 29.98
CA LEU A 184 -10.29 -1.94 29.59
C LEU A 184 -9.67 -3.28 29.21
N ALA A 185 -10.00 -4.35 29.92
CA ALA A 185 -9.49 -5.67 29.60
C ALA A 185 -9.89 -6.13 28.18
N THR A 186 -11.08 -5.73 27.70
CA THR A 186 -11.57 -6.06 26.37
C THR A 186 -11.04 -5.10 25.29
N ASN A 187 -10.91 -3.82 25.64
CA ASN A 187 -10.47 -2.77 24.71
C ASN A 187 -8.94 -2.71 24.52
N ASP A 188 -8.17 -3.21 25.48
CA ASP A 188 -6.73 -3.40 25.33
C ASP A 188 -6.44 -4.75 24.64
N LEU A 189 -6.19 -4.68 23.33
CA LEU A 189 -5.93 -5.85 22.50
C LEU A 189 -4.49 -6.39 22.64
N ILE A 190 -3.65 -5.80 23.49
CA ILE A 190 -2.25 -6.20 23.71
C ILE A 190 -2.09 -6.86 25.10
N TYR A 191 -2.41 -6.16 26.18
CA TYR A 191 -2.12 -6.61 27.56
C TYR A 191 -3.35 -6.74 28.46
N GLY A 192 -4.57 -6.54 27.96
CA GLY A 192 -5.79 -6.65 28.74
C GLY A 192 -5.83 -5.74 29.98
N GLY A 193 -5.23 -4.56 29.89
CA GLY A 193 -5.18 -3.57 30.97
C GLY A 193 -3.99 -3.69 31.92
N ASN A 194 -3.04 -4.61 31.66
CA ASN A 194 -1.89 -4.78 32.54
C ASN A 194 -0.85 -3.65 32.38
N VAL A 195 -0.94 -2.64 33.25
CA VAL A 195 -0.08 -1.45 33.26
C VAL A 195 1.41 -1.78 33.40
N ALA A 196 1.77 -2.77 34.22
CA ALA A 196 3.16 -3.15 34.40
C ALA A 196 3.80 -3.65 33.10
N LYS A 197 3.04 -4.40 32.28
CA LYS A 197 3.50 -4.84 30.96
C LYS A 197 3.56 -3.70 29.94
N TRP A 198 2.61 -2.77 29.98
CA TRP A 198 2.67 -1.55 29.17
C TRP A 198 3.91 -0.69 29.45
N LYS A 199 4.27 -0.53 30.73
CA LYS A 199 5.50 0.17 31.13
C LYS A 199 6.75 -0.54 30.58
N LYS A 200 6.81 -1.87 30.65
CA LYS A 200 7.90 -2.66 30.04
C LYS A 200 7.95 -2.51 28.51
N PHE A 201 6.80 -2.43 27.83
CA PHE A 201 6.73 -2.20 26.39
C PHE A 201 7.21 -0.79 25.97
N ALA A 202 6.94 0.23 26.79
CA ALA A 202 7.51 1.56 26.57
C ALA A 202 9.06 1.54 26.68
N TYR A 203 9.62 0.80 27.64
CA TYR A 203 11.06 0.55 27.72
C TYR A 203 11.60 -0.28 26.54
N ALA A 204 10.85 -1.28 26.06
CA ALA A 204 11.19 -2.06 24.87
C ALA A 204 11.33 -1.14 23.64
N THR A 205 10.39 -0.22 23.47
CA THR A 205 10.38 0.78 22.39
C THR A 205 11.60 1.71 22.48
N LEU A 206 11.98 2.12 23.70
CA LEU A 206 13.20 2.90 23.92
C LEU A 206 14.45 2.10 23.53
N ALA A 207 14.58 0.83 23.95
CA ALA A 207 15.72 -0.02 23.62
C ALA A 207 15.88 -0.19 22.10
N ARG A 208 14.78 -0.44 21.38
CA ARG A 208 14.73 -0.50 19.90
C ARG A 208 15.13 0.82 19.25
N ASN A 209 14.63 1.94 19.76
CA ASN A 209 15.00 3.26 19.24
C ASN A 209 16.49 3.57 19.42
N TYR A 210 17.05 3.28 20.61
CA TYR A 210 18.47 3.55 20.89
C TYR A 210 19.41 2.66 20.08
N ILE A 211 19.13 1.37 19.97
CA ILE A 211 19.98 0.48 19.17
C ILE A 211 19.95 0.86 17.68
N ALA A 212 18.81 1.31 17.16
CA ALA A 212 18.70 1.82 15.79
C ALA A 212 19.65 3.01 15.52
N MET A 213 19.87 3.88 16.51
CA MET A 213 20.76 5.04 16.40
C MET A 213 22.21 4.79 16.80
N SER A 214 22.53 3.61 17.32
CA SER A 214 23.82 3.32 17.95
C SER A 214 25.04 3.32 17.00
N MET A 215 24.83 3.28 15.68
CA MET A 215 25.90 3.46 14.68
C MET A 215 26.16 4.94 14.34
N LYS A 216 25.22 5.83 14.68
CA LYS A 216 25.41 7.28 14.58
C LYS A 216 26.14 7.84 15.80
N ASP A 217 25.81 7.31 16.98
CA ASP A 217 26.47 7.66 18.22
C ASP A 217 26.51 6.46 19.18
N ALA A 218 27.71 6.04 19.56
CA ALA A 218 27.92 4.88 20.41
C ALA A 218 27.37 5.08 21.84
N LYS A 219 27.10 6.31 22.29
CA LYS A 219 26.50 6.58 23.62
C LYS A 219 25.12 5.93 23.78
N TYR A 220 24.41 5.69 22.67
CA TYR A 220 23.10 5.06 22.70
C TYR A 220 23.17 3.57 23.07
N LEU A 221 24.34 2.94 23.03
CA LEU A 221 24.51 1.56 23.49
C LEU A 221 24.16 1.42 24.98
N ASP A 222 24.59 2.36 25.82
CA ASP A 222 24.29 2.35 27.26
C ASP A 222 22.79 2.52 27.53
N SER A 223 22.17 3.42 26.78
CA SER A 223 20.72 3.65 26.88
C SER A 223 19.92 2.43 26.42
N ALA A 224 20.37 1.74 25.36
CA ALA A 224 19.75 0.50 24.90
C ALA A 224 19.82 -0.61 25.95
N ILE A 225 20.98 -0.78 26.61
CA ILE A 225 21.18 -1.77 27.68
C ILE A 225 20.27 -1.45 28.87
N ALA A 226 20.31 -0.22 29.38
CA ALA A 226 19.51 0.18 30.54
C ALA A 226 18.00 0.04 30.29
N CYS A 227 17.52 0.40 29.09
CA CYS A 227 16.12 0.22 28.73
C CYS A 227 15.77 -1.26 28.53
N ALA A 228 16.68 -2.09 28.00
CA ALA A 228 16.47 -3.53 27.91
C ALA A 228 16.31 -4.19 29.29
N ASP A 229 17.12 -3.78 30.26
CA ASP A 229 17.06 -4.30 31.65
C ASP A 229 15.75 -3.93 32.38
N LEU A 230 15.17 -2.79 32.04
CA LEU A 230 13.90 -2.31 32.61
C LEU A 230 12.66 -2.82 31.85
N SER A 231 12.87 -3.56 30.75
CA SER A 231 11.81 -4.02 29.86
C SER A 231 11.35 -5.45 30.22
N PHE A 232 11.16 -6.29 29.21
CA PHE A 232 10.64 -7.64 29.34
C PHE A 232 11.59 -8.50 30.17
N SER A 233 11.01 -9.23 31.12
CA SER A 233 11.74 -10.15 32.02
C SER A 233 11.69 -11.61 31.56
N SER A 234 10.71 -11.95 30.72
CA SER A 234 10.55 -13.25 30.07
C SER A 234 9.59 -13.12 28.88
N ALA A 235 9.42 -14.19 28.10
CA ALA A 235 8.45 -14.25 27.00
C ALA A 235 6.98 -13.99 27.45
N ALA A 236 6.67 -14.12 28.75
CA ALA A 236 5.35 -13.78 29.27
C ALA A 236 5.04 -12.27 29.21
N ASP A 237 6.05 -11.41 29.05
CA ASP A 237 5.89 -9.96 28.90
C ASP A 237 5.75 -9.52 27.43
N ASP A 238 5.89 -10.44 26.46
CA ASP A 238 5.89 -10.12 25.03
C ASP A 238 4.67 -9.29 24.60
N ALA A 239 4.90 -8.24 23.82
CA ALA A 239 3.86 -7.39 23.28
C ALA A 239 3.26 -8.05 22.04
N THR A 240 2.02 -8.53 22.16
CA THR A 240 1.35 -9.25 21.07
C THR A 240 -0.06 -8.75 20.87
N PHE A 241 -0.39 -8.42 19.63
CA PHE A 241 -1.71 -7.99 19.19
C PHE A 241 -2.63 -9.20 18.97
N ARG A 242 -3.77 -9.23 19.65
CA ARG A 242 -4.75 -10.34 19.53
C ARG A 242 -5.73 -10.13 18.38
N PHE A 243 -6.16 -11.24 17.81
CA PHE A 243 -7.27 -11.32 16.85
C PHE A 243 -8.43 -12.09 17.47
N ASP A 244 -9.66 -11.66 17.20
CA ASP A 244 -10.86 -12.45 17.56
C ASP A 244 -11.10 -13.58 16.56
N ALA A 245 -10.59 -13.43 15.32
CA ALA A 245 -10.65 -14.40 14.23
C ALA A 245 -12.08 -14.88 13.89
N THR A 246 -13.04 -13.94 13.84
CA THR A 246 -14.43 -14.25 13.47
C THR A 246 -14.66 -13.96 11.98
N GLY A 247 -14.63 -15.02 11.17
CA GLY A 247 -14.86 -14.95 9.73
C GLY A 247 -13.68 -14.36 8.92
N ILE A 248 -13.96 -14.02 7.66
CA ILE A 248 -12.98 -13.40 6.76
C ILE A 248 -13.07 -11.88 6.93
N SER A 249 -12.44 -11.33 7.97
CA SER A 249 -12.46 -9.90 8.24
C SER A 249 -11.14 -9.38 8.81
N ASN A 250 -11.04 -8.07 9.01
CA ASN A 250 -9.85 -7.42 9.59
C ASN A 250 -9.59 -7.80 11.05
N ASN A 251 -10.48 -8.57 11.69
CA ASN A 251 -10.25 -9.14 13.01
C ASN A 251 -9.56 -10.51 12.99
N THR A 252 -9.13 -10.98 11.82
CA THR A 252 -8.39 -12.23 11.60
C THR A 252 -6.95 -11.89 11.20
N ASN A 253 -5.99 -12.69 11.70
CA ASN A 253 -4.58 -12.51 11.43
C ASN A 253 -4.30 -12.35 9.93
N PHE A 254 -3.60 -11.28 9.58
CA PHE A 254 -3.30 -10.94 8.20
C PHE A 254 -2.60 -12.08 7.45
N ILE A 255 -1.67 -12.79 8.10
CA ILE A 255 -0.94 -13.92 7.51
C ILE A 255 -1.62 -15.28 7.77
N GLY A 256 -2.87 -15.27 8.24
CA GLY A 256 -3.71 -16.45 8.43
C GLY A 256 -4.21 -17.06 7.12
N VAL A 257 -4.86 -18.22 7.23
CA VAL A 257 -5.43 -18.97 6.10
C VAL A 257 -6.61 -18.22 5.48
N LEU A 258 -7.57 -17.80 6.31
CA LEU A 258 -8.87 -17.29 5.85
C LEU A 258 -8.77 -15.97 5.08
N ARG A 259 -7.73 -15.17 5.37
CA ARG A 259 -7.50 -13.88 4.71
C ARG A 259 -6.91 -14.01 3.32
N ALA A 260 -6.28 -15.14 2.99
CA ALA A 260 -5.59 -15.39 1.73
C ALA A 260 -4.58 -14.31 1.29
N ASN A 261 -4.13 -13.42 2.19
CA ASN A 261 -3.24 -12.30 1.85
C ASN A 261 -1.83 -12.75 1.44
N MET A 262 -1.37 -13.90 1.96
CA MET A 262 -0.11 -14.53 1.54
C MET A 262 -0.29 -15.45 0.32
N ALA A 263 -1.53 -15.89 0.06
CA ALA A 263 -1.94 -16.79 -1.02
C ALA A 263 -0.89 -17.88 -1.33
N PHE A 264 -0.82 -18.32 -2.59
CA PHE A 264 0.28 -19.15 -3.11
C PHE A 264 1.30 -18.30 -3.89
N THR A 265 1.67 -17.15 -3.31
CA THR A 265 2.61 -16.18 -3.94
C THR A 265 3.85 -15.92 -3.10
N TYR A 266 3.74 -16.13 -1.79
CA TYR A 266 4.85 -16.05 -0.83
C TYR A 266 5.11 -17.41 -0.19
N SER A 267 6.37 -17.70 0.09
CA SER A 267 6.81 -18.84 0.90
C SER A 267 8.13 -18.53 1.60
N GLN A 268 8.56 -19.38 2.53
CA GLN A 268 9.88 -19.28 3.16
C GLN A 268 10.98 -19.16 2.10
N SER A 269 11.92 -18.24 2.28
CA SER A 269 13.01 -18.06 1.33
C SER A 269 14.04 -19.19 1.39
N ASP A 270 14.82 -19.36 0.32
CA ASP A 270 15.96 -20.28 0.31
C ASP A 270 16.97 -19.95 1.41
N TYR A 271 17.31 -18.68 1.59
CA TYR A 271 18.25 -18.24 2.60
C TYR A 271 17.77 -18.55 4.02
N MET A 272 16.51 -18.24 4.32
CA MET A 272 15.93 -18.46 5.63
C MET A 272 15.91 -19.96 5.98
N VAL A 273 15.55 -20.80 5.02
CA VAL A 273 15.62 -22.26 5.17
C VAL A 273 17.07 -22.73 5.35
N GLN A 274 18.01 -22.22 4.56
CA GLN A 274 19.43 -22.59 4.66
C GLN A 274 20.03 -22.28 6.03
N VAL A 275 19.75 -21.07 6.55
CA VAL A 275 20.20 -20.61 7.86
C VAL A 275 19.72 -21.54 8.97
N MET A 276 18.43 -21.89 8.98
CA MET A 276 17.86 -22.71 10.05
C MET A 276 17.96 -24.22 9.83
N THR A 277 18.48 -24.67 8.69
CA THR A 277 18.76 -26.10 8.43
C THR A 277 20.24 -26.45 8.44
N GLY A 278 21.11 -25.42 8.54
CA GLY A 278 22.56 -25.56 8.55
C GLY A 278 23.15 -25.89 7.19
N THR A 279 22.49 -25.43 6.13
CA THR A 279 22.86 -25.69 4.74
C THR A 279 23.30 -24.41 4.02
N VAL A 280 23.78 -23.40 4.76
CA VAL A 280 24.30 -22.16 4.16
C VAL A 280 25.53 -22.50 3.31
N PRO A 281 25.50 -22.25 1.99
CA PRO A 281 26.61 -22.57 1.09
C PRO A 281 27.81 -21.63 1.32
N ASN A 282 29.00 -22.16 1.08
CA ASN A 282 30.22 -21.36 0.98
C ASN A 282 30.41 -20.90 -0.47
N TYR A 283 30.51 -19.59 -0.68
CA TYR A 283 30.78 -19.04 -2.02
C TYR A 283 32.20 -18.51 -2.05
N ASN A 284 32.97 -18.91 -3.06
CA ASN A 284 34.30 -18.36 -3.32
C ASN A 284 34.21 -16.97 -3.96
N ALA A 285 35.37 -16.34 -4.19
CA ALA A 285 35.44 -15.00 -4.77
C ALA A 285 34.82 -14.89 -6.18
N SER A 286 34.81 -16.00 -6.93
CA SER A 286 34.18 -16.10 -8.25
C SER A 286 32.68 -16.43 -8.18
N GLY A 287 32.12 -16.54 -6.98
CA GLY A 287 30.72 -16.84 -6.76
C GLY A 287 30.35 -18.32 -6.88
N ALA A 288 31.32 -19.22 -7.06
CA ALA A 288 31.06 -20.66 -7.12
C ALA A 288 30.86 -21.26 -5.73
N ILE A 289 30.00 -22.28 -5.65
CA ILE A 289 29.72 -22.98 -4.39
C ILE A 289 30.84 -23.99 -4.13
N GLU A 290 31.56 -23.81 -3.03
CA GLU A 290 32.61 -24.70 -2.53
C GLU A 290 32.12 -25.42 -1.27
N GLY A 291 31.05 -26.20 -1.42
CA GLY A 291 30.40 -26.90 -0.32
C GLY A 291 29.62 -25.99 0.62
N LEU A 292 29.46 -26.46 1.86
CA LEU A 292 28.81 -25.69 2.92
C LEU A 292 29.80 -24.78 3.62
N LEU A 293 29.30 -23.67 4.16
CA LEU A 293 30.11 -22.82 5.04
C LEU A 293 30.60 -23.66 6.23
N GLU A 294 31.92 -23.70 6.41
CA GLU A 294 32.59 -24.50 7.44
C GLU A 294 32.02 -24.21 8.83
N LYS A 295 31.81 -22.92 9.14
CA LYS A 295 31.22 -22.46 10.39
C LYS A 295 29.79 -21.96 10.17
N GLN A 296 28.83 -22.87 10.25
CA GLN A 296 27.41 -22.50 10.35
C GLN A 296 27.14 -21.80 11.69
N ILE A 297 26.31 -20.76 11.69
CA ILE A 297 26.11 -19.90 12.87
C ILE A 297 24.90 -20.31 13.72
N ILE A 298 23.80 -20.71 13.09
CA ILE A 298 22.54 -21.02 13.79
C ILE A 298 22.42 -22.51 14.11
N THR A 299 22.72 -23.36 13.15
CA THR A 299 22.69 -24.82 13.30
C THR A 299 23.52 -25.45 12.17
N ASP A 300 23.85 -26.73 12.26
CA ASP A 300 24.45 -27.51 11.18
C ASP A 300 23.49 -28.58 10.63
N THR A 301 23.99 -29.38 9.70
CA THR A 301 23.25 -30.49 9.10
C THR A 301 23.02 -31.67 10.06
N ALA A 302 23.71 -31.71 11.21
CA ALA A 302 23.56 -32.73 12.23
C ALA A 302 22.57 -32.33 13.33
N THR A 303 22.49 -31.03 13.63
CA THR A 303 21.67 -30.48 14.71
C THR A 303 20.34 -29.98 14.16
N LEU A 304 19.25 -30.26 14.87
CA LEU A 304 17.93 -29.73 14.54
C LEU A 304 17.68 -28.47 15.37
N ASP A 305 17.40 -27.36 14.71
CA ASP A 305 16.71 -26.25 15.33
C ASP A 305 15.19 -26.55 15.30
N PRO A 306 14.53 -26.86 16.43
CA PRO A 306 13.14 -27.29 16.42
C PRO A 306 12.17 -26.22 15.95
N ARG A 307 12.59 -24.95 15.92
CA ARG A 307 11.75 -23.85 15.45
C ARG A 307 11.39 -24.02 13.97
N THR A 308 12.22 -24.68 13.15
CA THR A 308 11.92 -24.91 11.73
C THR A 308 10.62 -25.68 11.52
N ILE A 309 10.29 -26.61 12.42
CA ILE A 309 9.08 -27.44 12.33
C ILE A 309 7.83 -26.56 12.38
N LEU A 310 7.87 -25.45 13.10
CA LEU A 310 6.75 -24.51 13.26
C LEU A 310 6.82 -23.35 12.26
N MET A 311 8.01 -22.79 12.06
CA MET A 311 8.24 -21.59 11.24
C MET A 311 8.14 -21.84 9.73
N PHE A 312 8.32 -23.09 9.27
CA PHE A 312 8.29 -23.43 7.86
C PHE A 312 7.17 -24.41 7.47
N GLY A 313 6.68 -24.22 6.26
CA GLY A 313 5.86 -25.20 5.57
C GLY A 313 6.70 -26.38 5.09
N SER A 314 6.18 -27.59 5.26
CA SER A 314 6.75 -28.82 4.71
C SER A 314 5.62 -29.71 4.18
N ARG A 315 5.92 -30.56 3.20
CA ARG A 315 4.95 -31.52 2.65
C ARG A 315 4.92 -32.86 3.41
N ASP A 316 5.86 -33.09 4.31
CA ASP A 316 5.98 -34.39 4.97
C ASP A 316 4.86 -34.61 5.98
N THR A 317 4.40 -35.85 6.09
CA THR A 317 3.38 -36.23 7.06
C THR A 317 4.02 -36.43 8.43
N MET A 318 3.40 -35.88 9.50
CA MET A 318 3.87 -36.10 10.87
C MET A 318 3.92 -37.60 11.20
N PRO A 319 4.96 -38.11 11.87
CA PRO A 319 4.98 -39.48 12.37
C PRO A 319 3.77 -39.80 13.27
N ALA A 320 3.33 -41.05 13.28
CA ALA A 320 2.23 -41.49 14.14
C ALA A 320 2.56 -41.30 15.63
N ASN A 321 3.82 -41.54 16.01
CA ASN A 321 4.34 -41.23 17.34
C ASN A 321 5.20 -39.96 17.28
N GLN A 322 4.79 -38.90 17.99
CA GLN A 322 5.53 -37.64 17.98
C GLN A 322 6.94 -37.77 18.58
N ASN A 323 7.23 -38.79 19.38
CA ASN A 323 8.58 -39.04 19.89
C ASN A 323 9.57 -39.38 18.77
N ASP A 324 9.08 -39.83 17.62
CA ASP A 324 9.91 -40.12 16.45
C ASP A 324 10.30 -38.86 15.67
N ILE A 325 9.73 -37.70 16.00
CA ILE A 325 10.10 -36.42 15.40
C ILE A 325 11.52 -36.05 15.84
N LYS A 326 12.45 -36.03 14.88
CA LYS A 326 13.87 -35.71 15.08
C LYS A 326 14.43 -35.06 13.81
N LYS A 327 15.75 -34.78 13.79
CA LYS A 327 16.42 -34.30 12.56
C LYS A 327 16.14 -35.28 11.41
N GLY A 328 15.80 -34.73 10.24
CA GLY A 328 15.50 -35.51 9.03
C GLY A 328 14.06 -36.02 8.95
N THR A 329 13.23 -35.87 9.99
CA THR A 329 11.79 -36.19 9.91
C THR A 329 11.05 -35.31 8.91
N PHE A 330 11.45 -34.03 8.80
CA PHE A 330 10.85 -33.05 7.90
C PHE A 330 11.90 -32.48 6.96
N SER A 331 11.52 -32.29 5.70
CA SER A 331 12.30 -31.63 4.67
C SER A 331 11.71 -30.25 4.41
N PHE A 332 12.53 -29.22 4.57
CA PHE A 332 12.14 -27.84 4.33
C PHE A 332 12.72 -27.36 3.02
N VAL A 333 11.88 -26.75 2.19
CA VAL A 333 12.28 -26.21 0.89
C VAL A 333 11.97 -24.72 0.91
N GLY A 334 12.99 -23.93 0.59
CA GLY A 334 12.86 -22.49 0.42
C GLY A 334 12.76 -22.11 -1.06
N VAL A 335 12.29 -20.89 -1.32
CA VAL A 335 12.07 -20.35 -2.65
C VAL A 335 12.91 -19.09 -2.85
N ARG A 336 13.47 -18.89 -4.04
CA ARG A 336 14.17 -17.64 -4.40
C ARG A 336 13.21 -16.60 -4.95
N GLN A 337 13.65 -15.34 -4.95
CA GLN A 337 12.89 -14.27 -5.59
C GLN A 337 12.73 -14.51 -7.09
N GLY A 338 11.49 -14.42 -7.58
CA GLY A 338 11.13 -14.67 -8.98
C GLY A 338 10.83 -16.13 -9.32
N TYR A 339 10.97 -17.06 -8.38
CA TYR A 339 10.72 -18.49 -8.62
C TYR A 339 9.35 -18.92 -8.09
N GLY A 340 8.78 -19.93 -8.75
CA GLY A 340 7.48 -20.50 -8.37
C GLY A 340 7.49 -21.08 -6.96
N VAL A 341 6.36 -20.96 -6.27
CA VAL A 341 6.22 -21.49 -4.91
C VAL A 341 6.14 -23.02 -4.97
N HIS A 342 7.08 -23.70 -4.31
CA HIS A 342 7.09 -25.17 -4.21
C HIS A 342 6.27 -25.71 -3.05
N THR A 343 6.23 -24.98 -1.94
CA THR A 343 5.50 -25.35 -0.71
C THR A 343 5.09 -24.06 -0.03
N SER A 344 3.80 -23.89 0.28
CA SER A 344 3.31 -22.71 1.01
C SER A 344 3.75 -22.73 2.47
N PHE A 345 3.59 -21.63 3.20
CA PHE A 345 3.84 -21.59 4.66
C PHE A 345 3.04 -22.64 5.45
N TRP A 346 1.89 -23.06 4.92
CA TRP A 346 1.03 -24.08 5.52
C TRP A 346 1.39 -25.52 5.13
N GLY A 347 2.38 -25.72 4.24
CA GLY A 347 2.87 -27.05 3.85
C GLY A 347 2.16 -27.68 2.64
N GLY A 348 1.34 -26.91 1.91
CA GLY A 348 0.62 -27.36 0.72
C GLY A 348 1.28 -26.95 -0.61
N THR A 349 0.80 -27.52 -1.72
CA THR A 349 1.21 -27.18 -3.10
C THR A 349 0.23 -26.25 -3.81
N GLY A 350 -0.73 -25.68 -3.06
CA GLY A 350 -1.70 -24.72 -3.57
C GLY A 350 -2.12 -23.75 -2.48
N SER A 351 -3.01 -22.82 -2.83
CA SER A 351 -3.57 -21.86 -1.88
C SER A 351 -4.29 -22.60 -0.74
N PRO A 352 -4.03 -22.25 0.52
CA PRO A 352 -4.67 -22.92 1.64
C PRO A 352 -6.17 -22.59 1.67
N THR A 353 -6.96 -23.58 2.07
CA THR A 353 -8.37 -23.43 2.43
C THR A 353 -8.58 -23.95 3.85
N GLU A 354 -9.72 -23.61 4.47
CA GLU A 354 -10.09 -24.19 5.76
C GLU A 354 -10.12 -25.73 5.71
N ALA A 355 -10.56 -26.32 4.59
CA ALA A 355 -10.55 -27.77 4.41
C ALA A 355 -9.14 -28.37 4.34
N SER A 356 -8.18 -27.67 3.70
CA SER A 356 -6.81 -28.21 3.50
C SER A 356 -5.86 -27.89 4.66
N ALA A 357 -6.07 -26.76 5.35
CA ALA A 357 -5.13 -26.19 6.31
C ALA A 357 -5.78 -25.83 7.66
N GLY A 358 -7.10 -26.04 7.81
CA GLY A 358 -7.84 -25.63 9.01
C GLY A 358 -7.71 -24.13 9.23
N LYS A 359 -7.49 -23.75 10.50
CA LYS A 359 -7.20 -22.38 10.89
C LYS A 359 -5.75 -21.94 10.62
N GLY A 360 -4.92 -22.81 10.02
CA GLY A 360 -3.50 -22.55 9.75
C GLY A 360 -2.53 -23.19 10.74
N ARG A 361 -1.27 -22.74 10.71
CA ARG A 361 -0.15 -23.29 11.50
C ARG A 361 0.63 -22.20 12.22
N TRP A 362 1.02 -22.42 13.47
CA TRP A 362 1.85 -21.50 14.26
C TRP A 362 1.42 -20.03 14.08
N LEU A 363 2.32 -19.12 13.70
CA LEU A 363 2.01 -17.70 13.47
C LEU A 363 1.15 -17.45 12.21
N PHE A 364 1.05 -18.43 11.32
CA PHE A 364 0.16 -18.41 10.15
C PHE A 364 -1.24 -18.96 10.47
N ARG A 365 -1.60 -19.06 11.76
CA ARG A 365 -2.98 -19.30 12.19
C ARG A 365 -3.82 -18.02 12.13
N ASP A 366 -5.11 -18.18 11.82
CA ASP A 366 -6.11 -17.10 11.76
C ASP A 366 -6.26 -16.32 13.08
N ASP A 367 -6.08 -16.99 14.21
CA ASP A 367 -6.20 -16.46 15.57
C ASP A 367 -4.84 -16.35 16.30
N ALA A 368 -3.72 -16.54 15.59
CA ALA A 368 -2.40 -16.37 16.20
C ALA A 368 -2.14 -14.90 16.54
N ARG A 369 -1.71 -14.64 17.77
CA ARG A 369 -1.38 -13.28 18.23
C ARG A 369 -0.17 -12.76 17.46
N PHE A 370 -0.30 -11.58 16.86
CA PHE A 370 0.77 -10.96 16.08
C PHE A 370 1.78 -10.26 17.00
N PRO A 371 3.06 -10.64 17.01
CA PRO A 371 4.06 -9.98 17.84
C PRO A 371 4.39 -8.57 17.34
N LEU A 372 4.42 -7.62 18.27
CA LEU A 372 4.92 -6.25 18.07
C LEU A 372 6.38 -6.15 18.53
N SER A 373 6.68 -6.72 19.70
CA SER A 373 8.05 -6.86 20.24
C SER A 373 8.12 -8.02 21.22
N THR A 374 9.25 -8.71 21.30
CA THR A 374 9.44 -9.89 22.14
C THR A 374 10.63 -9.76 23.07
N TYR A 375 10.62 -10.50 24.18
CA TYR A 375 11.73 -10.63 25.11
C TYR A 375 13.01 -11.06 24.40
N ALA A 376 12.89 -12.01 23.45
CA ALA A 376 14.00 -12.45 22.63
C ALA A 376 14.66 -11.31 21.86
N GLU A 377 13.85 -10.45 21.21
CA GLU A 377 14.35 -9.26 20.52
C GLU A 377 15.12 -8.34 21.46
N ILE A 378 14.55 -8.04 22.64
CA ILE A 378 15.15 -7.12 23.62
C ILE A 378 16.46 -7.67 24.20
N GLN A 379 16.52 -8.97 24.51
CA GLN A 379 17.76 -9.60 24.96
C GLN A 379 18.83 -9.64 23.87
N LEU A 380 18.46 -9.83 22.60
CA LEU A 380 19.40 -9.80 21.48
C LEU A 380 19.88 -8.37 21.17
N ILE A 381 19.04 -7.35 21.40
CA ILE A 381 19.47 -5.93 21.40
C ILE A 381 20.48 -5.67 22.51
N LYS A 382 20.22 -6.15 23.72
CA LYS A 382 21.16 -6.05 24.85
C LYS A 382 22.48 -6.75 24.54
N ALA A 383 22.42 -7.97 24.00
CA ALA A 383 23.59 -8.74 23.59
C ALA A 383 24.42 -7.98 22.54
N GLU A 384 23.77 -7.44 21.51
CA GLU A 384 24.43 -6.62 20.48
C GLU A 384 25.13 -5.42 21.10
N ALA A 385 24.43 -4.68 21.97
CA ALA A 385 24.98 -3.49 22.59
C ALA A 385 26.18 -3.81 23.50
N LEU A 386 26.08 -4.84 24.34
CA LEU A 386 27.16 -5.31 25.20
C LEU A 386 28.37 -5.79 24.38
N PHE A 387 28.13 -6.54 23.30
CA PHE A 387 29.21 -7.05 22.44
C PHE A 387 29.98 -5.90 21.81
N ARG A 388 29.27 -4.89 21.30
CA ARG A 388 29.88 -3.70 20.70
C ARG A 388 30.62 -2.82 21.69
N LYS A 389 30.29 -2.92 22.98
CA LYS A 389 31.05 -2.31 24.09
C LYS A 389 32.27 -3.12 24.53
N GLY A 390 32.57 -4.25 23.88
CA GLY A 390 33.64 -5.16 24.29
C GLY A 390 33.30 -6.04 25.50
N GLN A 391 32.05 -6.02 25.98
CA GLN A 391 31.59 -6.81 27.13
C GLN A 391 31.12 -8.21 26.67
N LYS A 392 32.07 -9.01 26.19
CA LYS A 392 31.78 -10.28 25.49
C LYS A 392 31.04 -11.32 26.36
N ALA A 393 31.44 -11.50 27.62
CA ALA A 393 30.79 -12.46 28.51
C ALA A 393 29.34 -12.06 28.88
N PRO A 394 29.06 -10.81 29.32
CA PRO A 394 27.67 -10.35 29.50
C PRO A 394 26.83 -10.43 28.22
N ALA A 395 27.42 -10.12 27.06
CA ALA A 395 26.74 -10.27 25.78
C ALA A 395 26.36 -11.72 25.48
N PHE A 396 27.22 -12.68 25.86
CA PHE A 396 26.95 -14.10 25.67
C PHE A 396 25.80 -14.60 26.54
N GLU A 397 25.70 -14.12 27.78
CA GLU A 397 24.56 -14.45 28.65
C GLU A 397 23.24 -13.85 28.12
N ALA A 398 23.25 -12.58 27.69
CA ALA A 398 22.10 -11.96 27.05
C ALA A 398 21.71 -12.69 25.74
N PHE A 399 22.70 -13.17 24.97
CA PHE A 399 22.47 -13.98 23.79
C PHE A 399 21.75 -15.30 24.12
N LYS A 400 22.23 -16.05 25.13
CA LYS A 400 21.58 -17.29 25.57
C LYS A 400 20.13 -17.05 25.98
N LEU A 401 19.89 -15.99 26.76
CA LEU A 401 18.54 -15.57 27.18
C LEU A 401 17.67 -15.19 25.98
N GLY A 402 18.23 -14.55 24.96
CA GLY A 402 17.53 -14.22 23.73
C GLY A 402 17.10 -15.47 22.96
N VAL A 403 17.99 -16.46 22.82
CA VAL A 403 17.67 -17.72 22.12
C VAL A 403 16.66 -18.56 22.90
N SER A 404 16.85 -18.74 24.21
CA SER A 404 15.88 -19.47 25.04
C SER A 404 14.53 -18.76 25.10
N GLY A 405 14.54 -17.42 25.22
CA GLY A 405 13.34 -16.59 25.18
C GLY A 405 12.57 -16.75 23.87
N HIS A 406 13.25 -16.89 22.73
CA HIS A 406 12.59 -17.15 21.46
C HIS A 406 11.99 -18.56 21.39
N MET A 407 12.63 -19.56 22.01
CA MET A 407 12.04 -20.90 22.13
C MET A 407 10.75 -20.85 22.94
N ASP A 408 10.71 -20.09 24.04
CA ASP A 408 9.51 -19.90 24.86
C ASP A 408 8.40 -19.17 24.11
N TRP A 409 8.75 -18.13 23.34
CA TRP A 409 7.83 -17.43 22.46
C TRP A 409 7.22 -18.37 21.41
N VAL A 410 8.05 -19.09 20.65
CA VAL A 410 7.60 -20.03 19.61
C VAL A 410 6.69 -21.10 20.21
N LYS A 411 7.07 -21.64 21.37
CA LYS A 411 6.28 -22.61 22.14
C LYS A 411 4.89 -22.09 22.52
N SER A 412 4.78 -20.81 22.86
CA SER A 412 3.52 -20.19 23.30
C SER A 412 2.41 -20.21 22.24
N LEU A 413 2.76 -20.33 20.95
CA LEU A 413 1.83 -20.33 19.83
C LEU A 413 1.52 -21.73 19.29
N ILE A 414 2.12 -22.79 19.86
CA ILE A 414 1.91 -24.16 19.39
C ILE A 414 0.46 -24.58 19.63
N VAL A 415 -0.22 -24.98 18.56
CA VAL A 415 -1.53 -25.66 18.65
C VAL A 415 -1.44 -26.99 17.91
N PRO A 416 -1.46 -28.13 18.63
CA PRO A 416 -1.29 -29.45 18.04
C PRO A 416 -2.24 -29.70 16.88
N GLY A 417 -1.68 -30.15 15.76
CA GLY A 417 -2.43 -30.48 14.56
C GLY A 417 -3.22 -31.78 14.69
N THR A 418 -4.24 -31.92 13.85
CA THR A 418 -5.11 -33.09 13.75
C THR A 418 -4.65 -33.98 12.58
N PRO A 419 -4.32 -35.25 12.81
CA PRO A 419 -4.03 -36.21 11.75
C PRO A 419 -5.23 -36.44 10.84
N VAL A 420 -5.02 -36.36 9.53
CA VAL A 420 -6.01 -36.77 8.53
C VAL A 420 -5.69 -38.21 8.11
N LYS A 421 -6.69 -39.09 8.14
CA LYS A 421 -6.55 -40.51 7.82
C LYS A 421 -7.41 -40.91 6.63
N ASN A 422 -6.93 -41.86 5.84
CA ASN A 422 -7.72 -42.46 4.77
C ASN A 422 -8.64 -43.58 5.31
N THR A 423 -9.41 -44.21 4.42
CA THR A 423 -10.32 -45.33 4.74
C THR A 423 -9.62 -46.54 5.36
N ALA A 424 -8.31 -46.71 5.11
CA ALA A 424 -7.49 -47.75 5.73
C ALA A 424 -6.89 -47.33 7.09
N ASN A 425 -7.39 -46.24 7.69
CA ASN A 425 -6.91 -45.66 8.96
C ASN A 425 -5.42 -45.25 8.95
N LYS A 426 -4.81 -45.10 7.77
CA LYS A 426 -3.44 -44.62 7.61
C LYS A 426 -3.43 -43.10 7.52
N GLN A 427 -2.54 -42.46 8.29
CA GLN A 427 -2.36 -41.02 8.23
C GLN A 427 -1.80 -40.59 6.87
N THR A 428 -2.48 -39.65 6.22
CA THR A 428 -2.10 -39.11 4.90
C THR A 428 -1.60 -37.68 4.99
N SER A 429 -2.09 -36.88 5.93
CA SER A 429 -1.65 -35.50 6.16
C SER A 429 -1.94 -35.03 7.59
N VAL A 430 -1.62 -33.78 7.91
CA VAL A 430 -1.91 -33.13 9.20
C VAL A 430 -2.43 -31.73 8.95
N ILE A 431 -3.53 -31.37 9.61
CA ILE A 431 -4.06 -30.01 9.64
C ILE A 431 -3.60 -29.36 10.94
N GLY A 432 -2.86 -28.24 10.88
CA GLY A 432 -2.29 -27.55 12.05
C GLY A 432 -0.81 -27.88 12.30
N ASP A 433 -0.32 -27.66 13.52
CA ASP A 433 1.10 -27.85 13.83
C ASP A 433 1.49 -29.32 13.90
N LYS A 434 2.63 -29.67 13.30
CA LYS A 434 3.12 -31.05 13.21
C LYS A 434 3.90 -31.52 14.44
N ILE A 435 3.85 -30.74 15.53
CA ILE A 435 4.57 -31.03 16.78
C ILE A 435 3.78 -30.45 17.96
N GLY A 436 3.71 -31.20 19.05
CA GLY A 436 3.16 -30.73 20.33
C GLY A 436 4.22 -30.12 21.25
N VAL A 437 3.76 -29.37 22.25
CA VAL A 437 4.62 -28.67 23.22
C VAL A 437 5.59 -29.62 23.94
N ALA A 438 5.14 -30.82 24.33
CA ALA A 438 5.98 -31.79 25.04
C ALA A 438 7.20 -32.20 24.21
N ARG A 439 6.99 -32.56 22.92
CA ARG A 439 8.11 -32.94 22.05
C ARG A 439 8.98 -31.74 21.70
N PHE A 440 8.37 -30.57 21.46
CA PHE A 440 9.11 -29.34 21.19
C PHE A 440 10.08 -29.01 22.34
N ASN A 441 9.66 -29.14 23.60
CA ASN A 441 10.52 -28.88 24.77
C ASN A 441 11.75 -29.79 24.81
N VAL A 442 11.60 -31.07 24.48
CA VAL A 442 12.74 -32.01 24.44
C VAL A 442 13.75 -31.56 23.38
N LEU A 443 13.29 -31.30 22.16
CA LEU A 443 14.16 -30.84 21.07
C LEU A 443 14.76 -29.46 21.32
N ALA A 444 14.02 -28.56 21.98
CA ALA A 444 14.50 -27.24 22.35
C ALA A 444 15.61 -27.34 23.39
N ALA A 445 15.48 -28.22 24.39
CA ALA A 445 16.53 -28.48 25.37
C ALA A 445 17.80 -29.05 24.70
N GLU A 446 17.65 -29.99 23.76
CA GLU A 446 18.77 -30.53 22.96
C GLU A 446 19.49 -29.42 22.19
N TYR A 447 18.74 -28.56 21.48
CA TYR A 447 19.31 -27.45 20.71
C TYR A 447 19.99 -26.40 21.61
N LEU A 448 19.35 -26.01 22.72
CA LEU A 448 19.91 -25.03 23.66
C LEU A 448 21.21 -25.52 24.30
N ASN A 449 21.34 -26.84 24.55
CA ASN A 449 22.56 -27.43 25.08
C ASN A 449 23.63 -27.73 24.02
N SER A 450 23.36 -27.44 22.75
CA SER A 450 24.31 -27.65 21.66
C SER A 450 25.42 -26.57 21.62
N LYS A 451 26.40 -26.81 20.73
CA LYS A 451 27.50 -25.87 20.42
C LYS A 451 27.04 -24.55 19.79
N PHE A 452 25.75 -24.39 19.45
CA PHE A 452 25.22 -23.16 18.87
C PHE A 452 24.67 -22.19 19.92
N VAL A 453 24.49 -22.64 21.17
CA VAL A 453 23.93 -21.81 22.24
C VAL A 453 24.72 -21.97 23.55
N ASN A 454 24.35 -22.90 24.44
CA ASN A 454 24.97 -22.98 25.78
C ASN A 454 26.39 -23.55 25.74
N ALA A 455 26.65 -24.51 24.84
CA ALA A 455 27.97 -25.12 24.69
C ALA A 455 28.84 -24.42 23.62
N LEU A 456 28.44 -23.24 23.14
CA LEU A 456 29.27 -22.42 22.25
C LEU A 456 30.50 -21.90 23.03
N PRO A 457 31.74 -22.17 22.61
CA PRO A 457 32.91 -21.62 23.27
C PRO A 457 32.90 -20.08 23.21
N LEU A 458 33.16 -19.42 24.34
CA LEU A 458 33.14 -17.95 24.40
C LEU A 458 34.15 -17.32 23.42
N ASN A 459 35.24 -17.99 23.08
CA ASN A 459 36.20 -17.52 22.09
C ASN A 459 35.61 -17.49 20.67
N ASP A 460 34.75 -18.45 20.33
CA ASP A 460 34.07 -18.53 19.03
C ASP A 460 32.83 -17.61 18.96
N PHE A 461 32.27 -17.21 20.11
CA PHE A 461 31.15 -16.29 20.15
C PHE A 461 31.48 -14.97 19.45
N SER A 462 30.57 -14.49 18.60
CA SER A 462 30.79 -13.35 17.71
C SER A 462 29.50 -12.59 17.47
N LEU A 463 29.60 -11.37 16.91
CA LEU A 463 28.43 -10.58 16.56
C LEU A 463 27.51 -11.27 15.55
N SER A 464 28.06 -12.13 14.67
CA SER A 464 27.25 -12.97 13.77
C SER A 464 26.28 -13.87 14.52
N HIS A 465 26.69 -14.46 15.65
CA HIS A 465 25.80 -15.31 16.46
C HIS A 465 24.60 -14.50 16.96
N ILE A 466 24.85 -13.31 17.51
CA ILE A 466 23.79 -12.42 18.01
C ILE A 466 22.85 -12.00 16.88
N MET A 467 23.39 -11.40 15.82
CA MET A 467 22.58 -10.78 14.78
C MET A 467 21.85 -11.79 13.91
N MET A 468 22.45 -12.97 13.64
CA MET A 468 21.75 -14.02 12.91
C MET A 468 20.68 -14.71 13.78
N GLN A 469 20.90 -14.89 15.09
CA GLN A 469 19.82 -15.35 15.97
C GLN A 469 18.71 -14.30 16.07
N LYS A 470 19.03 -13.00 16.06
CA LYS A 470 18.03 -11.93 16.00
C LYS A 470 17.24 -11.96 14.69
N TYR A 471 17.93 -12.14 13.57
CA TYR A 471 17.30 -12.34 12.26
C TYR A 471 16.34 -13.53 12.27
N VAL A 472 16.71 -14.65 12.89
CA VAL A 472 15.82 -15.81 13.07
C VAL A 472 14.66 -15.50 14.02
N ALA A 473 14.95 -14.87 15.15
CA ALA A 473 13.99 -14.57 16.21
C ALA A 473 12.94 -13.53 15.83
N LEU A 474 13.10 -12.87 14.68
CA LEU A 474 12.20 -11.85 14.17
C LEU A 474 11.43 -12.29 12.90
N TYR A 475 11.72 -13.49 12.39
CA TYR A 475 10.98 -14.10 11.29
C TYR A 475 9.65 -14.69 11.78
N PRO A 476 8.53 -14.55 11.05
CA PRO A 476 8.39 -13.85 9.76
C PRO A 476 7.82 -12.44 9.87
N TRP A 477 7.68 -11.86 11.07
CA TRP A 477 6.77 -10.72 11.29
C TRP A 477 7.43 -9.35 11.35
N SER A 478 8.70 -9.26 11.77
CA SER A 478 9.27 -7.99 12.18
C SER A 478 9.77 -7.20 10.99
N LEU A 479 9.33 -5.95 10.89
CA LEU A 479 9.88 -5.01 9.90
C LEU A 479 11.23 -4.42 10.37
N ASP A 480 11.57 -4.52 11.65
CA ASP A 480 12.79 -3.93 12.21
C ASP A 480 14.06 -4.74 11.85
N THR A 481 13.91 -5.99 11.42
CA THR A 481 15.03 -6.74 10.81
C THR A 481 15.62 -5.99 9.61
N TRP A 482 14.80 -5.26 8.85
CA TRP A 482 15.29 -4.45 7.73
C TRP A 482 16.12 -3.26 8.21
N ASN A 483 15.81 -2.71 9.38
CA ASN A 483 16.61 -1.68 10.03
C ASN A 483 17.98 -2.25 10.45
N ASP A 484 18.02 -3.43 11.06
CA ASP A 484 19.29 -4.10 11.42
C ASP A 484 20.16 -4.39 10.19
N LEU A 485 19.58 -4.96 9.12
CA LEU A 485 20.29 -5.21 7.86
C LEU A 485 20.87 -3.92 7.26
N ARG A 486 20.10 -2.82 7.26
CA ARG A 486 20.57 -1.51 6.78
C ARG A 486 21.63 -0.89 7.68
N ARG A 487 21.52 -1.05 9.00
CA ARG A 487 22.48 -0.55 9.99
C ARG A 487 23.88 -1.14 9.77
N TYR A 488 23.94 -2.38 9.29
CA TYR A 488 25.17 -3.06 8.89
C TYR A 488 25.40 -3.10 7.38
N HIS A 489 24.71 -2.24 6.63
CA HIS A 489 24.87 -2.07 5.19
C HIS A 489 24.75 -3.37 4.37
N TYR A 490 23.92 -4.32 4.79
CA TYR A 490 23.77 -5.64 4.16
C TYR A 490 25.09 -6.44 4.06
N ASP A 491 26.09 -6.11 4.88
CA ASP A 491 27.47 -6.60 4.74
C ASP A 491 28.11 -6.34 3.35
N LEU A 492 27.77 -5.22 2.74
CA LEU A 492 28.45 -4.75 1.55
C LEU A 492 29.91 -4.37 1.86
N VAL A 493 30.78 -4.50 0.86
CA VAL A 493 32.09 -3.83 0.88
C VAL A 493 31.83 -2.33 0.84
N VAL A 494 32.31 -1.57 1.82
CA VAL A 494 32.05 -0.12 1.92
C VAL A 494 33.27 0.69 1.51
N GLY A 495 33.05 1.93 1.06
CA GLY A 495 34.14 2.87 0.75
C GLY A 495 34.85 3.40 2.01
N ALA A 496 35.87 4.24 1.81
CA ALA A 496 36.68 4.81 2.90
C ALA A 496 35.87 5.56 3.97
N GLY A 497 34.70 6.11 3.62
CA GLY A 497 33.79 6.78 4.55
C GLY A 497 32.89 5.85 5.38
N GLY A 498 33.07 4.53 5.29
CA GLY A 498 32.26 3.54 6.03
C GLY A 498 30.82 3.39 5.53
N VAL A 499 30.52 3.94 4.35
CA VAL A 499 29.19 3.86 3.71
C VAL A 499 29.28 3.24 2.32
N PRO A 500 28.18 2.67 1.78
CA PRO A 500 28.16 2.12 0.44
C PRO A 500 28.38 3.19 -0.63
N VAL A 501 29.27 2.93 -1.59
CA VAL A 501 29.56 3.82 -2.71
C VAL A 501 29.59 3.07 -4.03
N THR A 502 29.20 3.75 -5.11
CA THR A 502 29.28 3.18 -6.46
C THR A 502 30.72 2.86 -6.85
N GLY A 503 30.95 1.77 -7.58
CA GLY A 503 32.27 1.26 -7.98
C GLY A 503 33.00 0.42 -6.93
N THR A 504 32.65 0.56 -5.64
CA THR A 504 33.22 -0.27 -4.54
C THR A 504 32.19 -1.21 -3.95
N SER A 505 31.00 -0.69 -3.62
CA SER A 505 29.93 -1.44 -2.95
C SER A 505 28.94 -2.01 -3.95
N TYR A 506 28.71 -1.28 -5.04
CA TYR A 506 27.79 -1.67 -6.10
C TYR A 506 28.12 -0.97 -7.41
N THR A 507 27.72 -1.56 -8.52
CA THR A 507 27.59 -0.95 -9.84
C THR A 507 26.13 -1.01 -10.26
N THR A 508 25.80 -0.59 -11.47
CA THR A 508 24.44 -0.73 -12.03
C THR A 508 23.98 -2.19 -12.09
N ASP A 509 24.92 -3.14 -12.21
CA ASP A 509 24.61 -4.54 -12.47
C ASP A 509 24.93 -5.47 -11.30
N VAL A 510 25.80 -5.05 -10.38
CA VAL A 510 26.38 -5.92 -9.35
C VAL A 510 26.40 -5.24 -7.99
N VAL A 511 26.18 -5.99 -6.91
CA VAL A 511 26.50 -5.57 -5.54
C VAL A 511 27.61 -6.43 -4.93
N TYR A 512 28.61 -5.78 -4.33
CA TYR A 512 29.77 -6.44 -3.75
C TYR A 512 29.58 -6.62 -2.24
N HIS A 513 29.40 -7.87 -1.82
CA HIS A 513 29.34 -8.23 -0.41
C HIS A 513 30.74 -8.62 0.08
N LYS A 514 31.02 -8.38 1.36
CA LYS A 514 32.18 -8.94 2.04
C LYS A 514 32.17 -10.47 1.89
N LEU A 515 33.32 -11.13 1.80
CA LEU A 515 33.37 -12.59 1.75
C LEU A 515 32.95 -13.21 3.10
N ASN A 516 32.51 -14.47 3.10
CA ASN A 516 32.13 -15.15 4.35
C ASN A 516 33.30 -15.27 5.34
N THR A 517 34.53 -15.36 4.82
CA THR A 517 35.79 -15.38 5.58
C THR A 517 36.14 -14.05 6.23
N ASP A 518 35.50 -12.94 5.84
CA ASP A 518 35.69 -11.64 6.47
C ASP A 518 35.15 -11.67 7.91
N ALA A 519 36.01 -11.35 8.88
CA ALA A 519 35.67 -11.30 10.29
C ALA A 519 34.60 -10.23 10.61
N THR A 520 34.48 -9.21 9.77
CA THR A 520 33.51 -8.11 9.90
C THR A 520 32.19 -8.37 9.18
N ARG A 521 32.05 -9.50 8.47
CA ARG A 521 30.77 -9.92 7.89
C ARG A 521 29.88 -10.55 8.94
N ILE A 522 28.71 -9.97 9.17
CA ILE A 522 27.80 -10.33 10.24
C ILE A 522 26.81 -11.42 9.79
N TYR A 523 26.07 -11.16 8.71
CA TYR A 523 25.08 -12.05 8.11
C TYR A 523 25.75 -13.01 7.13
N LYS A 524 26.22 -14.14 7.67
CA LYS A 524 26.91 -15.17 6.89
C LYS A 524 25.96 -15.76 5.84
N GLY A 525 26.46 -15.86 4.60
CA GLY A 525 25.70 -16.36 3.45
C GLY A 525 24.55 -15.46 2.97
N PHE A 526 24.31 -14.30 3.60
CA PHE A 526 23.32 -13.34 3.10
C PHE A 526 23.91 -12.58 1.92
N TYR A 527 23.30 -12.72 0.75
CA TYR A 527 23.66 -11.98 -0.45
C TYR A 527 22.41 -11.45 -1.11
N LEU A 528 22.36 -10.15 -1.37
CA LEU A 528 21.28 -9.54 -2.15
C LEU A 528 21.22 -10.08 -3.59
N PRO A 529 20.05 -10.08 -4.26
CA PRO A 529 19.91 -10.69 -5.59
C PRO A 529 20.82 -10.19 -6.73
N PRO A 530 21.42 -8.98 -6.72
CA PRO A 530 22.43 -8.58 -7.70
C PRO A 530 23.86 -8.94 -7.33
N SER A 531 24.05 -9.72 -6.28
CA SER A 531 25.39 -10.13 -5.89
C SER A 531 26.06 -10.95 -6.99
N ASP A 532 27.38 -10.85 -7.10
CA ASP A 532 28.13 -11.63 -8.10
C ASP A 532 28.31 -13.12 -7.73
N VAL A 533 27.41 -13.69 -6.93
CA VAL A 533 27.45 -15.12 -6.59
C VAL A 533 26.53 -15.90 -7.52
N ILE A 534 27.03 -17.04 -8.04
CA ILE A 534 26.22 -17.98 -8.83
C ILE A 534 24.96 -18.25 -8.03
N ASN A 535 23.80 -18.30 -8.70
CA ASN A 535 22.46 -18.47 -8.10
C ASN A 535 21.79 -17.24 -7.46
N ARG A 536 22.48 -16.09 -7.33
CA ARG A 536 21.90 -14.82 -6.84
C ARG A 536 22.38 -13.63 -7.67
N ARG A 537 22.28 -13.77 -9.00
CA ARG A 537 22.51 -12.72 -10.00
C ARG A 537 21.20 -12.31 -10.64
N GLN A 538 20.77 -11.08 -10.39
CA GLN A 538 19.61 -10.39 -10.97
C GLN A 538 19.91 -8.89 -10.90
N LYS A 539 19.40 -8.09 -11.84
CA LYS A 539 19.60 -6.64 -11.75
C LYS A 539 18.64 -6.02 -10.73
N PHE A 540 19.12 -5.06 -9.95
CA PHE A 540 18.23 -4.08 -9.35
C PHE A 540 17.67 -3.16 -10.42
N ALA A 541 16.63 -2.40 -10.05
CA ALA A 541 16.01 -1.49 -10.99
C ALA A 541 16.97 -0.37 -11.43
N ALA A 542 17.03 -0.11 -12.74
CA ALA A 542 18.00 0.83 -13.34
C ALA A 542 17.84 2.27 -12.81
N TRP A 543 16.62 2.69 -12.47
CA TRP A 543 16.34 4.02 -11.88
C TRP A 543 16.87 4.18 -10.45
N ASN A 544 17.37 3.11 -9.81
CA ASN A 544 18.11 3.17 -8.56
C ASN A 544 19.63 2.97 -8.76
N TYR A 545 20.13 3.04 -10.01
CA TYR A 545 21.55 2.89 -10.41
C TYR A 545 22.24 1.64 -9.84
N GLY A 546 21.49 0.56 -9.62
CA GLY A 546 22.01 -0.68 -9.05
C GLY A 546 22.28 -0.62 -7.54
N ALA A 547 21.87 0.44 -6.84
CA ALA A 547 22.00 0.55 -5.40
C ALA A 547 20.94 -0.30 -4.66
N PRO A 548 21.27 -0.89 -3.50
CA PRO A 548 20.24 -1.43 -2.62
C PRO A 548 19.40 -0.31 -1.99
N CYS A 549 18.11 -0.58 -1.82
CA CYS A 549 17.21 0.32 -1.09
C CYS A 549 17.62 0.48 0.39
N TYR A 550 17.76 1.72 0.87
CA TYR A 550 17.95 2.06 2.29
C TYR A 550 16.73 2.75 2.93
N ARG A 551 15.73 3.09 2.11
CA ARG A 551 14.55 3.84 2.51
C ARG A 551 13.43 3.48 1.55
N LEU A 552 12.30 3.02 2.08
CA LEU A 552 11.11 2.84 1.27
C LEU A 552 10.27 4.10 1.46
N ARG A 553 9.90 4.78 0.38
CA ARG A 553 8.96 5.90 0.46
C ARG A 553 7.58 5.40 0.10
N PRO A 554 6.57 5.69 0.91
CA PRO A 554 5.22 5.29 0.56
C PRO A 554 4.78 6.11 -0.65
N ARG A 555 3.86 5.56 -1.43
CA ARG A 555 3.18 6.31 -2.46
C ARG A 555 1.82 6.72 -1.91
N TYR A 556 1.72 7.86 -1.22
CA TYR A 556 0.41 8.44 -0.90
C TYR A 556 0.13 9.61 -1.83
N ASN A 557 -1.05 9.63 -2.45
CA ASN A 557 -1.46 10.70 -3.35
C ASN A 557 -1.29 12.09 -2.71
N SER A 558 -1.52 12.22 -1.39
CA SER A 558 -1.30 13.49 -0.68
C SER A 558 0.15 13.96 -0.69
N GLU A 559 1.11 13.04 -0.64
CA GLU A 559 2.55 13.33 -0.67
C GLU A 559 2.99 13.89 -2.03
N TYR A 560 2.42 13.37 -3.12
CA TYR A 560 2.80 13.71 -4.50
C TYR A 560 1.88 14.76 -5.15
N MET A 561 0.70 15.01 -4.60
CA MET A 561 -0.23 16.05 -5.06
C MET A 561 -0.04 17.36 -4.27
N TRP A 562 -0.12 17.31 -2.94
CA TRP A 562 -0.13 18.50 -2.09
C TRP A 562 1.24 18.79 -1.48
N ASN A 563 2.01 17.74 -1.16
CA ASN A 563 3.27 17.86 -0.44
C ASN A 563 4.53 17.75 -1.32
N LEU A 564 4.38 17.73 -2.65
CA LEU A 564 5.49 17.51 -3.58
C LEU A 564 6.60 18.57 -3.42
N GLY A 565 6.24 19.81 -3.11
CA GLY A 565 7.20 20.89 -2.88
C GLY A 565 8.09 20.63 -1.66
N SER A 566 7.53 20.14 -0.55
CA SER A 566 8.28 19.74 0.64
C SER A 566 9.07 18.46 0.40
N LEU A 567 8.47 17.50 -0.31
CA LEU A 567 9.11 16.25 -0.70
C LEU A 567 10.41 16.53 -1.48
N LYS A 568 10.36 17.40 -2.51
CA LYS A 568 11.49 17.82 -3.34
C LYS A 568 12.67 18.46 -2.59
N LYS A 569 12.49 18.85 -1.33
CA LYS A 569 13.58 19.37 -0.48
C LYS A 569 14.42 18.26 0.15
N LEU A 570 13.88 17.03 0.21
CA LEU A 570 14.65 15.87 0.65
C LEU A 570 15.52 15.41 -0.52
N GLU A 571 16.84 15.47 -0.39
CA GLU A 571 17.74 14.95 -1.42
C GLU A 571 18.58 13.80 -0.87
N PRO A 572 18.73 12.69 -1.62
CA PRO A 572 18.09 12.35 -2.90
C PRO A 572 16.68 11.73 -2.74
N ILE A 573 15.84 11.86 -3.78
CA ILE A 573 14.54 11.16 -3.92
C ILE A 573 14.64 10.16 -5.07
N ALA A 574 14.03 8.99 -4.90
CA ALA A 574 13.93 7.98 -5.96
C ALA A 574 13.32 8.59 -7.23
N GLY A 575 14.00 8.43 -8.38
CA GLY A 575 13.56 8.96 -9.68
C GLY A 575 14.09 10.35 -10.06
N ASP A 576 14.74 11.10 -9.16
CA ASP A 576 15.28 12.45 -9.44
C ASP A 576 16.82 12.49 -9.59
N ALA A 577 17.46 11.33 -9.60
CA ALA A 577 18.92 11.23 -9.63
C ALA A 577 19.58 11.78 -10.91
N ASP A 578 18.88 11.83 -12.04
CA ASP A 578 19.37 12.51 -13.26
C ASP A 578 19.52 14.03 -13.06
N LYS A 579 18.76 14.63 -12.14
CA LYS A 579 18.81 16.08 -11.83
C LYS A 579 19.98 16.45 -10.92
N LEU A 580 20.54 15.50 -10.16
CA LEU A 580 21.67 15.72 -9.27
C LEU A 580 22.97 16.06 -10.03
N LYS A 581 23.14 15.52 -11.25
CA LYS A 581 24.28 15.88 -12.12
C LYS A 581 24.18 17.31 -12.66
N MET A 582 22.98 17.84 -12.89
CA MET A 582 22.77 19.20 -13.39
C MET A 582 22.95 20.28 -12.31
N LYS A 583 22.58 20.01 -11.04
CA LYS A 583 22.65 21.02 -9.96
C LYS A 583 24.05 21.53 -9.65
N LYS A 584 25.10 20.70 -9.83
CA LYS A 584 26.50 21.14 -9.63
C LYS A 584 26.95 22.24 -10.59
N ILE A 585 26.28 22.40 -11.75
CA ILE A 585 26.65 23.39 -12.78
C ILE A 585 25.88 24.71 -12.61
N LEU A 586 24.64 24.68 -12.10
CA LEU A 586 23.79 25.87 -11.97
C LEU A 586 24.00 26.71 -10.70
N SER A 587 24.69 26.18 -9.69
CA SER A 587 24.83 26.83 -8.37
C SER A 587 25.67 28.13 -8.38
N ILE A 588 26.33 28.45 -9.51
CA ILE A 588 27.22 29.62 -9.66
C ILE A 588 26.45 30.88 -10.11
N ILE A 589 25.22 30.75 -10.61
CA ILE A 589 24.50 31.87 -11.27
C ILE A 589 23.46 32.54 -10.34
N SER A 590 23.01 31.85 -9.29
CA SER A 590 21.79 32.22 -8.53
C SER A 590 21.98 33.25 -7.41
N VAL A 591 23.19 33.75 -7.18
CA VAL A 591 23.49 34.65 -6.04
C VAL A 591 23.08 36.11 -6.32
N LEU A 592 22.72 36.48 -7.56
CA LEU A 592 22.47 37.88 -7.93
C LEU A 592 21.02 38.38 -7.79
N SER A 593 20.04 37.53 -7.49
CA SER A 593 18.61 37.89 -7.67
C SER A 593 17.85 38.14 -6.37
N LEU A 594 18.53 38.20 -5.22
CA LEU A 594 17.89 38.18 -3.91
C LEU A 594 17.63 39.58 -3.32
N PHE A 595 16.89 40.44 -4.03
CA PHE A 595 16.28 41.63 -3.46
C PHE A 595 14.97 41.93 -4.19
N LEU A 596 13.82 41.70 -3.52
CA LEU A 596 12.62 42.56 -3.53
C LEU A 596 11.40 41.82 -2.95
N LEU A 597 11.14 42.17 -1.68
CA LEU A 597 9.85 42.53 -1.09
C LEU A 597 8.77 41.47 -0.76
N TYR A 598 8.05 41.87 0.28
CA TYR A 598 7.22 41.16 1.24
C TYR A 598 5.88 41.91 1.27
N SER A 599 4.73 41.22 1.26
CA SER A 599 3.47 41.70 1.88
C SER A 599 2.35 40.66 1.76
N CYS A 600 1.60 40.49 2.85
CA CYS A 600 0.38 39.70 2.99
C CYS A 600 -0.81 40.25 2.20
N GLU A 601 -1.68 39.38 1.69
CA GLU A 601 -3.10 39.25 2.07
C GLU A 601 -3.73 38.01 1.41
N LYS A 602 -4.90 37.59 1.89
CA LYS A 602 -5.66 36.34 1.64
C LYS A 602 -5.49 35.72 0.24
N ASN A 603 -5.03 34.46 0.17
CA ASN A 603 -5.00 33.69 -1.08
C ASN A 603 -5.95 32.48 -1.03
N VAL A 604 -7.03 32.57 -1.80
CA VAL A 604 -7.60 31.40 -2.49
C VAL A 604 -6.48 30.88 -3.43
N ILE A 605 -6.16 29.59 -3.40
CA ILE A 605 -5.08 29.05 -4.22
C ILE A 605 -5.56 28.95 -5.67
N THR A 606 -5.12 29.90 -6.50
CA THR A 606 -5.11 29.78 -7.97
C THR A 606 -3.68 29.45 -8.41
N TYR A 607 -3.52 28.47 -9.30
CA TYR A 607 -2.23 28.23 -9.98
C TYR A 607 -1.86 29.48 -10.78
N PRO A 608 -0.58 29.76 -11.10
CA PRO A 608 -0.24 30.75 -12.13
C PRO A 608 -0.68 30.21 -13.49
N THR A 609 -1.97 30.34 -13.74
CA THR A 609 -2.61 30.18 -15.04
C THR A 609 -2.81 31.59 -15.57
N THR A 610 -2.42 31.84 -16.79
CA THR A 610 -3.04 32.96 -17.51
C THR A 610 -4.49 32.54 -17.72
N ASP A 611 -5.43 33.34 -17.20
CA ASP A 611 -6.85 33.11 -17.49
C ASP A 611 -7.01 32.99 -19.01
N LEU A 612 -7.80 32.01 -19.43
CA LEU A 612 -8.12 31.89 -20.84
C LEU A 612 -8.87 33.16 -21.23
N ASP A 613 -8.37 33.91 -22.21
CA ASP A 613 -9.18 34.94 -22.83
C ASP A 613 -10.33 34.27 -23.58
N GLU A 614 -11.47 34.13 -22.91
CA GLU A 614 -12.67 33.44 -23.39
C GLU A 614 -13.32 34.13 -24.60
N ASN A 615 -12.96 35.39 -24.86
CA ASN A 615 -13.42 36.10 -26.05
C ASN A 615 -12.54 35.78 -27.25
N ALA A 616 -11.25 35.52 -27.03
CA ALA A 616 -10.30 35.16 -28.09
C ALA A 616 -10.18 33.64 -28.33
N TYR A 617 -10.50 32.81 -27.34
CA TYR A 617 -10.25 31.36 -27.38
C TYR A 617 -11.40 30.52 -26.81
N ALA A 618 -11.69 29.41 -27.51
CA ALA A 618 -12.60 28.35 -27.09
C ALA A 618 -11.82 27.12 -26.60
N GLN A 619 -12.53 26.21 -25.93
CA GLN A 619 -12.00 24.95 -25.43
C GLN A 619 -12.62 23.77 -26.18
N ILE A 620 -11.80 22.90 -26.76
CA ILE A 620 -12.27 21.79 -27.60
C ILE A 620 -11.65 20.44 -27.20
N ARG A 621 -12.49 19.42 -27.16
CA ARG A 621 -12.10 18.01 -27.10
C ARG A 621 -12.55 17.31 -28.37
N LEU A 622 -11.65 16.57 -29.00
CA LEU A 622 -11.94 15.82 -30.20
C LEU A 622 -12.35 14.38 -29.85
N VAL A 623 -13.47 13.93 -30.40
CA VAL A 623 -13.96 12.56 -30.23
C VAL A 623 -14.00 11.90 -31.60
N TYR A 624 -13.14 10.91 -31.79
CA TYR A 624 -13.00 10.19 -33.04
C TYR A 624 -14.01 9.04 -33.09
N ASP A 625 -15.16 9.31 -33.69
CA ASP A 625 -16.32 8.43 -33.66
C ASP A 625 -16.81 8.14 -35.09
N LEU A 626 -15.95 7.56 -35.94
CA LEU A 626 -16.30 7.21 -37.32
C LEU A 626 -17.10 5.89 -37.42
N PRO A 627 -18.05 5.78 -38.38
CA PRO A 627 -18.76 4.55 -38.68
C PRO A 627 -17.74 3.51 -39.18
N LEU A 628 -17.65 2.40 -38.45
CA LEU A 628 -16.51 1.51 -38.44
C LEU A 628 -16.27 0.76 -39.76
N VAL A 629 -15.03 0.81 -40.24
CA VAL A 629 -14.38 -0.36 -40.84
C VAL A 629 -13.82 -1.21 -39.68
N ALA A 630 -13.84 -2.54 -39.81
CA ALA A 630 -13.45 -3.47 -38.74
C ALA A 630 -12.09 -3.13 -38.07
N SER A 631 -12.10 -3.12 -36.74
CA SER A 631 -10.94 -3.21 -35.82
C SER A 631 -9.63 -2.48 -36.16
N SER A 632 -9.67 -1.30 -36.81
CA SER A 632 -8.51 -0.42 -36.78
C SER A 632 -8.75 0.66 -35.73
N THR A 633 -8.12 0.51 -34.57
CA THR A 633 -7.89 1.67 -33.68
C THR A 633 -7.21 2.71 -34.55
N GLN A 634 -7.91 3.81 -34.85
CA GLN A 634 -7.28 4.88 -35.63
C GLN A 634 -6.29 5.56 -34.71
N ASN A 635 -5.04 5.13 -34.84
CA ASN A 635 -3.93 5.52 -33.99
C ASN A 635 -3.48 6.91 -34.41
N ILE A 636 -4.25 7.94 -34.01
CA ILE A 636 -3.83 9.33 -34.23
C ILE A 636 -2.52 9.53 -33.48
N THR A 637 -1.44 9.77 -34.21
CA THR A 637 -0.09 9.96 -33.66
C THR A 637 0.29 11.43 -33.61
N ARG A 638 -0.38 12.27 -34.41
CA ARG A 638 -0.15 13.72 -34.47
C ARG A 638 -1.44 14.50 -34.70
N LEU A 639 -1.58 15.62 -33.99
CA LEU A 639 -2.75 16.51 -34.07
C LEU A 639 -2.33 17.97 -34.16
N LYS A 640 -2.94 18.70 -35.10
CA LYS A 640 -2.79 20.14 -35.28
C LYS A 640 -4.15 20.85 -35.32
N TYR A 641 -4.15 22.09 -34.82
CA TYR A 641 -5.23 23.06 -35.06
C TYR A 641 -4.63 24.32 -35.67
N ASN A 642 -5.15 24.80 -36.79
CA ASN A 642 -4.62 25.97 -37.53
C ASN A 642 -3.10 25.91 -37.71
N ASP A 643 -2.60 24.75 -38.17
CA ASP A 643 -1.18 24.44 -38.35
C ASP A 643 -0.30 24.44 -37.08
N VAL A 644 -0.86 24.80 -35.91
CA VAL A 644 -0.19 24.71 -34.60
C VAL A 644 -0.22 23.26 -34.12
N LEU A 645 0.94 22.75 -33.71
CA LEU A 645 1.09 21.39 -33.19
C LEU A 645 0.58 21.30 -31.74
N TYR A 646 -0.41 20.44 -31.49
CA TYR A 646 -0.96 20.20 -30.15
C TYR A 646 -0.48 18.89 -29.54
N SER A 647 -0.23 17.87 -30.36
CA SER A 647 0.29 16.59 -29.90
C SER A 647 1.07 15.87 -30.99
N GLN A 648 2.15 15.20 -30.60
CA GLN A 648 2.98 14.37 -31.48
C GLN A 648 3.66 13.28 -30.66
N ILE A 649 3.22 12.02 -30.82
CA ILE A 649 3.77 10.87 -30.09
C ILE A 649 3.92 9.67 -31.04
N GLY A 650 4.95 8.85 -30.82
CA GLY A 650 5.24 7.66 -31.64
C GLY A 650 4.21 6.51 -31.50
N THR A 651 3.19 6.69 -30.67
CA THR A 651 2.14 5.71 -30.37
C THR A 651 0.75 6.36 -30.50
N ALA A 652 -0.32 5.56 -30.50
CA ALA A 652 -1.69 6.07 -30.65
C ALA A 652 -2.14 6.97 -29.50
N LEU A 653 -2.74 8.13 -29.78
CA LEU A 653 -3.34 9.04 -28.79
C LEU A 653 -4.68 8.56 -28.21
N GLY A 654 -5.30 7.54 -28.82
CA GLY A 654 -6.64 7.06 -28.47
C GLY A 654 -7.75 7.76 -29.27
N SER A 655 -9.02 7.42 -29.00
CA SER A 655 -10.20 7.96 -29.71
C SER A 655 -10.76 9.24 -29.10
N ILE A 656 -10.29 9.67 -27.94
CA ILE A 656 -10.70 10.91 -27.27
C ILE A 656 -9.44 11.73 -27.02
N ILE A 657 -9.39 12.95 -27.55
CA ILE A 657 -8.17 13.76 -27.55
C ILE A 657 -8.48 15.16 -27.01
N PRO A 658 -7.94 15.54 -25.84
CA PRO A 658 -6.95 14.80 -25.04
C PRO A 658 -7.51 13.58 -24.29
N ASN A 659 -6.68 12.54 -24.12
CA ASN A 659 -7.03 11.22 -23.55
C ASN A 659 -7.10 11.18 -22.00
N SER A 660 -7.52 12.29 -21.38
CA SER A 660 -7.66 12.41 -19.92
C SER A 660 -9.06 12.93 -19.62
N THR A 661 -9.68 12.44 -18.54
CA THR A 661 -10.95 12.96 -18.03
C THR A 661 -10.87 14.49 -17.87
N ALA A 662 -11.89 15.19 -18.40
CA ALA A 662 -12.09 16.64 -18.28
C ALA A 662 -10.99 17.58 -18.83
N LYS A 663 -10.17 17.18 -19.81
CA LYS A 663 -9.21 18.09 -20.49
C LYS A 663 -9.72 18.56 -21.86
N TYR A 664 -9.41 19.82 -22.20
CA TYR A 664 -9.70 20.45 -23.49
C TYR A 664 -8.44 21.09 -24.06
N HIS A 665 -8.31 21.11 -25.38
CA HIS A 665 -7.35 21.97 -26.06
C HIS A 665 -7.92 23.38 -26.20
N ARG A 666 -7.04 24.38 -26.13
CA ARG A 666 -7.37 25.77 -26.47
C ARG A 666 -7.35 25.93 -27.98
N VAL A 667 -8.34 26.61 -28.58
CA VAL A 667 -8.34 26.99 -30.01
C VAL A 667 -8.91 28.40 -30.16
N PRO A 668 -8.53 29.19 -31.18
CA PRO A 668 -9.11 30.53 -31.36
C PRO A 668 -10.62 30.45 -31.66
N VAL A 669 -11.38 31.43 -31.15
CA VAL A 669 -12.79 31.61 -31.55
C VAL A 669 -12.85 32.01 -33.03
N GLY A 670 -13.79 31.42 -33.78
CA GLY A 670 -13.92 31.61 -35.22
C GLY A 670 -13.52 30.37 -36.01
N SER A 671 -12.87 30.56 -37.17
CA SER A 671 -12.52 29.47 -38.08
C SER A 671 -11.33 28.65 -37.54
N VAL A 672 -11.54 27.35 -37.36
CA VAL A 672 -10.53 26.38 -36.89
C VAL A 672 -10.44 25.22 -37.89
N LYS A 673 -9.24 25.03 -38.45
CA LYS A 673 -8.85 23.85 -39.21
C LYS A 673 -8.24 22.83 -38.27
N VAL A 674 -8.73 21.59 -38.32
CA VAL A 674 -8.11 20.46 -37.60
C VAL A 674 -7.45 19.53 -38.60
N ASP A 675 -6.21 19.16 -38.32
CA ASP A 675 -5.46 18.16 -39.09
C ASP A 675 -4.98 17.06 -38.14
N ALA A 676 -5.49 15.84 -38.32
CA ALA A 676 -5.10 14.66 -37.56
C ALA A 676 -4.38 13.67 -38.47
N PHE A 677 -3.25 13.14 -38.01
CA PHE A 677 -2.40 12.22 -38.76
C PHE A 677 -2.23 10.90 -38.00
N MET A 678 -1.98 9.83 -38.74
CA MET A 678 -1.69 8.49 -38.25
C MET A 678 -0.33 8.00 -38.75
N SER A 679 -0.03 6.71 -38.50
CA SER A 679 1.25 6.03 -38.76
C SER A 679 2.37 6.35 -37.76
N ALA A 680 3.38 5.48 -37.69
CA ALA A 680 4.59 5.69 -36.89
C ALA A 680 5.44 6.87 -37.41
N THR A 681 5.34 7.17 -38.71
CA THR A 681 6.01 8.29 -39.37
C THR A 681 5.23 9.60 -39.31
N MET A 682 3.97 9.58 -38.83
CA MET A 682 3.14 10.75 -38.51
C MET A 682 2.83 11.66 -39.71
N ASP A 683 2.75 11.06 -40.89
CA ASP A 683 2.68 11.69 -42.19
C ASP A 683 1.38 11.36 -42.96
N VAL A 684 0.65 10.33 -42.54
CA VAL A 684 -0.60 9.92 -43.19
C VAL A 684 -1.77 10.69 -42.61
N VAL A 685 -2.46 11.49 -43.43
CA VAL A 685 -3.64 12.27 -43.00
C VAL A 685 -4.81 11.32 -42.70
N ALA A 686 -5.30 11.37 -41.46
CA ALA A 686 -6.47 10.63 -41.00
C ALA A 686 -7.76 11.46 -41.14
N TYR A 687 -7.68 12.76 -40.83
CA TYR A 687 -8.81 13.68 -40.90
C TYR A 687 -8.30 15.10 -41.10
N THR A 688 -8.93 15.83 -42.03
CA THR A 688 -8.69 17.26 -42.24
C THR A 688 -10.00 17.95 -42.55
N ASN A 689 -10.36 18.96 -41.77
CA ASN A 689 -11.56 19.76 -42.02
C ASN A 689 -11.48 21.12 -41.33
N THR A 690 -12.36 22.05 -41.74
CA THR A 690 -12.45 23.38 -41.13
C THR A 690 -13.86 23.60 -40.61
N PHE A 691 -13.98 24.12 -39.39
CA PHE A 691 -15.26 24.41 -38.75
C PHE A 691 -15.19 25.73 -37.99
N THR A 692 -16.35 26.31 -37.71
CA THR A 692 -16.45 27.53 -36.90
C THR A 692 -16.81 27.17 -35.47
N ILE A 693 -16.05 27.68 -34.50
CA ILE A 693 -16.30 27.47 -33.07
C ILE A 693 -16.53 28.81 -32.37
N THR A 694 -17.48 28.85 -31.45
CA THR A 694 -17.77 30.02 -30.61
C THR A 694 -17.20 29.82 -29.21
N LYS A 695 -17.21 30.87 -28.37
CA LYS A 695 -16.70 30.79 -26.99
C LYS A 695 -17.38 29.67 -26.19
N GLY A 696 -16.63 29.04 -25.28
CA GLY A 696 -17.11 27.96 -24.41
C GLY A 696 -16.36 26.63 -24.58
N LYS A 697 -16.87 25.59 -23.91
CA LYS A 697 -16.34 24.21 -23.93
C LYS A 697 -17.12 23.35 -24.93
N TRP A 698 -16.42 22.58 -25.75
CA TRP A 698 -17.03 21.82 -26.84
C TRP A 698 -16.45 20.42 -26.96
N SER A 699 -17.34 19.44 -27.15
CA SER A 699 -17.01 18.10 -27.63
C SER A 699 -17.28 18.03 -29.13
N ALA A 700 -16.23 17.83 -29.92
CA ALA A 700 -16.26 17.78 -31.38
C ALA A 700 -16.19 16.33 -31.86
N PHE A 701 -17.32 15.79 -32.30
CA PHE A 701 -17.42 14.41 -32.76
C PHE A 701 -17.10 14.31 -34.26
N ILE A 702 -16.02 13.64 -34.61
CA ILE A 702 -15.70 13.28 -35.99
C ILE A 702 -16.51 12.03 -36.33
N TYR A 703 -17.62 12.23 -37.03
CA TYR A 703 -18.54 11.15 -37.42
C TYR A 703 -18.41 10.77 -38.90
N GLN A 704 -17.79 11.60 -39.73
CA GLN A 704 -17.43 11.30 -41.12
C GLN A 704 -16.12 12.00 -41.47
N THR A 705 -15.27 11.38 -42.29
CA THR A 705 -13.95 11.92 -42.63
C THR A 705 -14.00 13.14 -43.55
N THR A 706 -15.11 13.32 -44.27
CA THR A 706 -15.30 14.39 -45.26
C THR A 706 -16.09 15.58 -44.73
N GLN A 707 -16.68 15.47 -43.55
CA GLN A 707 -17.54 16.49 -42.96
C GLN A 707 -16.86 17.17 -41.77
N PRO A 708 -17.20 18.43 -41.46
CA PRO A 708 -16.80 19.07 -40.21
C PRO A 708 -17.35 18.28 -39.00
N PRO A 709 -16.68 18.34 -37.85
CA PRO A 709 -17.11 17.60 -36.66
C PRO A 709 -18.45 18.15 -36.15
N LEU A 710 -19.27 17.28 -35.55
CA LEU A 710 -20.45 17.72 -34.80
C LEU A 710 -19.99 18.38 -33.50
N LEU A 711 -20.28 19.65 -33.32
CA LEU A 711 -19.97 20.40 -32.10
C LEU A 711 -21.13 20.28 -31.10
N VAL A 712 -20.85 19.69 -29.95
CA VAL A 712 -21.77 19.64 -28.81
C VAL A 712 -21.19 20.50 -27.69
N GLN A 713 -21.94 21.52 -27.27
CA GLN A 713 -21.50 22.40 -26.20
C GLN A 713 -21.55 21.67 -24.86
N ASP A 714 -20.41 21.61 -24.19
CA ASP A 714 -20.30 21.15 -22.81
C ASP A 714 -20.60 22.33 -21.87
N PRO A 715 -21.30 22.08 -20.74
CA PRO A 715 -21.56 23.14 -19.78
C PRO A 715 -20.25 23.61 -19.15
N GLU A 716 -20.23 24.87 -18.71
CA GLU A 716 -19.09 25.43 -17.98
C GLU A 716 -18.87 24.70 -16.66
N GLU A 717 -19.98 24.40 -15.98
CA GLU A 717 -20.06 23.60 -14.76
C GLU A 717 -21.05 22.45 -14.99
N TYR A 718 -20.63 21.22 -14.69
CA TYR A 718 -21.52 20.07 -14.77
C TYR A 718 -22.48 20.03 -13.58
N ALA A 719 -23.68 19.51 -13.79
CA ALA A 719 -24.62 19.29 -12.70
C ALA A 719 -23.99 18.37 -11.63
N THR A 720 -24.01 18.82 -10.38
CA THR A 720 -23.55 18.04 -9.22
C THR A 720 -24.71 17.78 -8.28
N GLY A 721 -24.94 16.53 -7.93
CA GLY A 721 -25.84 16.16 -6.83
C GLY A 721 -25.18 16.38 -5.46
N HIS A 722 -25.97 16.41 -4.39
CA HIS A 722 -25.47 16.47 -3.02
C HIS A 722 -24.64 15.20 -2.72
N PRO A 723 -23.35 15.32 -2.34
CA PRO A 723 -22.42 14.19 -2.27
C PRO A 723 -22.88 13.08 -1.30
N TRP A 724 -23.71 13.42 -0.32
CA TRP A 724 -24.16 12.51 0.74
C TRP A 724 -25.61 12.01 0.59
N ASN A 725 -26.44 12.67 -0.24
CA ASN A 725 -27.85 12.32 -0.39
C ASN A 725 -28.18 11.67 -1.73
N ASP A 726 -27.42 12.00 -2.78
CA ASP A 726 -27.82 11.63 -4.12
C ASP A 726 -27.17 10.31 -4.55
N THR A 727 -27.98 9.38 -5.05
CA THR A 727 -27.54 8.13 -5.71
C THR A 727 -27.45 8.33 -7.22
N LEU A 728 -27.22 9.57 -7.65
CA LEU A 728 -27.35 10.01 -9.03
C LEU A 728 -26.01 10.09 -9.76
N THR A 729 -26.09 9.84 -11.06
CA THR A 729 -25.14 10.24 -12.09
C THR A 729 -25.94 11.01 -13.14
N TYR A 730 -25.35 11.96 -13.87
CA TYR A 730 -26.06 12.58 -14.99
C TYR A 730 -25.53 12.06 -16.31
N ILE A 731 -26.45 11.72 -17.20
CA ILE A 731 -26.16 11.12 -18.50
C ILE A 731 -26.66 12.05 -19.60
N ARG A 732 -25.76 12.38 -20.54
CA ARG A 732 -26.10 12.96 -21.83
C ARG A 732 -25.99 11.88 -22.91
N PHE A 733 -26.89 11.91 -23.88
CA PHE A 733 -26.89 11.00 -25.02
C PHE A 733 -26.69 11.76 -26.33
N VAL A 734 -25.75 11.31 -27.17
CA VAL A 734 -25.45 11.85 -28.51
C VAL A 734 -25.76 10.78 -29.56
N ASN A 735 -26.60 11.14 -30.53
CA ASN A 735 -27.07 10.22 -31.55
C ASN A 735 -26.46 10.53 -32.93
N LEU A 736 -25.60 9.62 -33.41
CA LEU A 736 -24.98 9.64 -34.74
C LEU A 736 -25.35 8.40 -35.56
N PHE A 737 -26.45 7.72 -35.21
CA PHE A 737 -26.81 6.42 -35.79
C PHE A 737 -27.50 6.54 -37.16
N HIS A 738 -27.16 5.67 -38.10
CA HIS A 738 -27.69 5.64 -39.47
C HIS A 738 -28.58 4.41 -39.71
N LYS A 739 -29.42 4.46 -40.74
CA LYS A 739 -30.12 3.31 -41.30
C LYS A 739 -29.16 2.43 -42.10
N ALA A 740 -29.67 1.31 -42.61
CA ALA A 740 -28.84 0.25 -43.21
C ALA A 740 -27.96 0.64 -44.41
N ASP A 741 -28.32 1.72 -45.10
CA ASP A 741 -27.50 2.29 -46.18
C ASP A 741 -26.21 2.97 -45.68
N GLY A 742 -26.09 3.23 -44.38
CA GLY A 742 -24.94 3.93 -43.78
C GLY A 742 -24.89 5.42 -44.08
N VAL A 743 -25.95 5.98 -44.67
CA VAL A 743 -26.02 7.39 -45.11
C VAL A 743 -27.29 8.06 -44.58
N THR A 744 -28.42 7.37 -44.60
CA THR A 744 -29.69 7.92 -44.11
C THR A 744 -29.69 7.97 -42.58
N PRO A 745 -30.01 9.11 -41.95
CA PRO A 745 -30.19 9.21 -40.51
C PRO A 745 -31.23 8.23 -39.97
N PHE A 746 -30.95 7.59 -38.83
CA PHE A 746 -31.94 6.74 -38.16
C PHE A 746 -33.11 7.54 -37.59
N GLY A 747 -32.89 8.82 -37.26
CA GLY A 747 -33.89 9.72 -36.68
C GLY A 747 -33.76 9.80 -35.16
N ARG A 748 -34.89 9.81 -34.45
CA ARG A 748 -34.95 9.92 -32.98
C ARG A 748 -34.65 8.60 -32.29
N LEU A 749 -33.75 8.61 -31.32
CA LEU A 749 -33.40 7.45 -30.50
C LEU A 749 -33.52 7.75 -29.00
N THR A 750 -34.00 6.78 -28.24
CA THR A 750 -34.07 6.80 -26.78
C THR A 750 -33.13 5.76 -26.19
N LEU A 751 -32.20 6.20 -25.35
CA LEU A 751 -31.35 5.35 -24.53
C LEU A 751 -32.09 5.01 -23.24
N LYS A 752 -32.24 3.70 -22.94
CA LYS A 752 -32.89 3.20 -21.73
C LYS A 752 -31.94 2.29 -20.93
N GLY A 753 -31.94 2.42 -19.61
CA GLY A 753 -31.26 1.50 -18.71
C GLY A 753 -32.10 0.25 -18.50
N VAL A 754 -31.46 -0.92 -18.51
CA VAL A 754 -32.12 -2.22 -18.37
C VAL A 754 -31.92 -2.73 -16.94
N ARG A 755 -33.01 -3.04 -16.24
CA ARG A 755 -32.98 -3.67 -14.91
C ARG A 755 -33.71 -4.99 -14.92
N VAL A 756 -33.12 -5.99 -14.27
CA VAL A 756 -33.77 -7.28 -14.04
C VAL A 756 -33.95 -7.46 -12.54
N VAL A 757 -35.20 -7.43 -12.07
CA VAL A 757 -35.56 -7.62 -10.66
C VAL A 757 -36.53 -8.80 -10.59
N GLY A 758 -36.17 -9.85 -9.82
CA GLY A 758 -37.01 -11.04 -9.70
C GLY A 758 -37.30 -11.77 -11.02
N GLY A 759 -36.43 -11.63 -12.03
CA GLY A 759 -36.63 -12.21 -13.38
C GLY A 759 -37.45 -11.33 -14.34
N VAL A 760 -37.97 -10.18 -13.90
CA VAL A 760 -38.72 -9.23 -14.74
C VAL A 760 -37.78 -8.14 -15.25
N THR A 761 -37.78 -7.92 -16.57
CA THR A 761 -36.98 -6.86 -17.21
C THR A 761 -37.77 -5.55 -17.26
N THR A 762 -37.22 -4.49 -16.69
CA THR A 762 -37.77 -3.13 -16.70
C THR A 762 -36.80 -2.19 -17.43
N TYR A 763 -37.35 -1.32 -18.29
CA TYR A 763 -36.59 -0.29 -19.01
C TYR A 763 -36.84 1.07 -18.37
N ILE A 764 -35.76 1.79 -18.07
CA ILE A 764 -35.80 3.13 -17.47
C ILE A 764 -35.25 4.12 -18.48
N ASP A 765 -36.08 5.10 -18.87
CA ASP A 765 -35.68 6.13 -19.82
C ASP A 765 -34.55 6.98 -19.23
N ILE A 766 -33.50 7.15 -20.02
CA ILE A 766 -32.33 7.93 -19.63
C ILE A 766 -32.32 9.25 -20.37
N ALA A 767 -32.29 9.17 -21.70
CA ALA A 767 -32.20 10.34 -22.55
C ALA A 767 -32.64 9.99 -23.97
N THR A 768 -33.17 10.99 -24.67
CA THR A 768 -33.58 10.90 -26.07
C THR A 768 -32.90 11.98 -26.87
N ALA A 769 -32.40 11.62 -28.06
CA ALA A 769 -31.75 12.56 -28.97
C ALA A 769 -32.15 12.27 -30.42
N ASP A 770 -32.45 13.33 -31.17
CA ASP A 770 -32.57 13.25 -32.62
C ASP A 770 -31.17 13.11 -33.25
N TYR A 771 -31.11 12.67 -34.51
CA TYR A 771 -29.84 12.50 -35.19
C TYR A 771 -29.06 13.82 -35.29
N LYS A 772 -27.75 13.75 -35.01
CA LYS A 772 -26.83 14.90 -34.86
C LYS A 772 -27.23 15.88 -33.75
N GLN A 773 -27.93 15.40 -32.73
CA GLN A 773 -28.21 16.16 -31.52
C GLN A 773 -27.69 15.46 -30.28
N ALA A 774 -27.59 16.23 -29.21
CA ALA A 774 -27.29 15.76 -27.88
C ALA A 774 -28.46 16.09 -26.97
N SER A 775 -28.78 15.20 -26.04
CA SER A 775 -29.73 15.50 -24.97
C SER A 775 -29.14 16.47 -23.93
N ASP A 776 -29.99 16.99 -23.07
CA ASP A 776 -29.55 17.54 -21.79
C ASP A 776 -28.94 16.45 -20.90
N TYR A 777 -28.23 16.87 -19.85
CA TYR A 777 -27.73 15.96 -18.81
C TYR A 777 -28.89 15.52 -17.91
N MET A 778 -29.32 14.29 -18.08
CA MET A 778 -30.47 13.74 -17.36
C MET A 778 -30.02 12.97 -16.12
N PRO A 779 -30.62 13.20 -14.94
CA PRO A 779 -30.29 12.45 -13.73
C PRO A 779 -30.71 10.99 -13.90
N TYR A 780 -29.77 10.09 -13.62
CA TYR A 780 -29.99 8.65 -13.60
C TYR A 780 -29.65 8.10 -12.22
N LYS A 781 -30.60 7.41 -11.62
CA LYS A 781 -30.46 6.83 -10.28
C LYS A 781 -29.74 5.48 -10.35
N LEU A 782 -28.63 5.35 -9.64
CA LEU A 782 -27.86 4.12 -9.57
C LEU A 782 -28.49 3.10 -8.59
N ASP A 783 -28.63 1.86 -9.04
CA ASP A 783 -29.30 0.77 -8.33
C ASP A 783 -28.70 -0.59 -8.71
N ARG A 784 -28.08 -1.26 -7.74
CA ARG A 784 -27.48 -2.57 -7.93
C ARG A 784 -28.37 -3.65 -7.30
N LYS A 785 -29.04 -4.44 -8.15
CA LYS A 785 -29.93 -5.56 -7.75
C LYS A 785 -31.14 -5.13 -6.88
N GLY A 786 -31.73 -3.97 -7.16
CA GLY A 786 -32.86 -3.44 -6.39
C GLY A 786 -32.46 -2.69 -5.13
N ILE A 787 -31.16 -2.38 -4.96
CA ILE A 787 -30.60 -1.66 -3.82
C ILE A 787 -29.93 -0.39 -4.35
N ALA A 788 -30.37 0.76 -3.84
CA ALA A 788 -29.81 2.06 -4.20
C ALA A 788 -28.31 2.13 -3.86
N VAL A 789 -27.49 2.61 -4.80
CA VAL A 789 -26.03 2.71 -4.62
C VAL A 789 -25.70 4.00 -3.86
N TRP A 790 -25.65 3.91 -2.53
CA TRP A 790 -25.40 5.05 -1.65
C TRP A 790 -23.95 5.58 -1.72
N SER A 791 -22.98 4.68 -1.95
CA SER A 791 -21.58 5.00 -2.25
C SER A 791 -20.99 3.99 -3.24
N GLY A 792 -20.00 4.41 -4.03
CA GLY A 792 -19.28 3.54 -4.97
C GLY A 792 -19.84 3.53 -6.41
N THR A 793 -19.69 2.38 -7.07
CA THR A 793 -19.91 2.20 -8.51
C THR A 793 -20.96 1.11 -8.75
N GLU A 794 -21.95 1.37 -9.60
CA GLU A 794 -22.85 0.35 -10.14
C GLU A 794 -22.13 -0.37 -11.29
N SER A 795 -21.77 -1.64 -11.07
CA SER A 795 -21.05 -2.46 -12.04
C SER A 795 -21.99 -3.28 -12.91
N SER A 796 -21.62 -3.49 -14.17
CA SER A 796 -22.33 -4.36 -15.13
C SER A 796 -23.71 -3.84 -15.55
N MET A 797 -23.86 -2.52 -15.63
CA MET A 797 -25.07 -1.88 -16.16
C MET A 797 -25.25 -2.19 -17.64
N VAL A 798 -26.50 -2.36 -18.04
CA VAL A 798 -26.88 -2.65 -19.41
C VAL A 798 -27.79 -1.54 -19.92
N PHE A 799 -27.52 -1.04 -21.13
CA PHE A 799 -28.38 -0.08 -21.81
C PHE A 799 -28.93 -0.67 -23.10
N ALA A 800 -30.13 -0.23 -23.47
CA ALA A 800 -30.82 -0.57 -24.69
C ALA A 800 -31.22 0.71 -25.45
N LEU A 801 -31.23 0.63 -26.78
CA LEU A 801 -31.65 1.71 -27.67
C LEU A 801 -33.05 1.43 -28.20
N PHE A 802 -33.89 2.45 -28.27
CA PHE A 802 -35.25 2.39 -28.79
C PHE A 802 -35.45 3.44 -29.87
N ASP A 803 -36.23 3.12 -30.90
CA ASP A 803 -36.62 4.06 -31.95
C ASP A 803 -37.76 5.00 -31.51
N ALA A 804 -38.17 5.90 -32.41
CA ALA A 804 -39.25 6.85 -32.19
C ALA A 804 -40.62 6.19 -31.90
N ASN A 805 -40.82 4.94 -32.31
CA ASN A 805 -42.05 4.17 -32.10
C ASN A 805 -42.00 3.33 -30.82
N GLY A 806 -40.91 3.42 -30.04
CA GLY A 806 -40.72 2.62 -28.83
C GLY A 806 -40.31 1.17 -29.12
N VAL A 807 -39.84 0.87 -30.33
CA VAL A 807 -39.31 -0.46 -30.69
C VAL A 807 -37.84 -0.53 -30.32
N GLN A 808 -37.45 -1.57 -29.57
CA GLN A 808 -36.05 -1.76 -29.19
C GLN A 808 -35.24 -2.13 -30.44
N LEU A 809 -34.12 -1.45 -30.65
CA LEU A 809 -33.15 -1.80 -31.67
C LEU A 809 -32.45 -3.10 -31.31
N THR A 810 -31.95 -3.81 -32.32
CA THR A 810 -31.38 -5.16 -32.16
C THR A 810 -29.91 -5.22 -32.53
N HIS A 811 -29.18 -6.23 -32.03
CA HIS A 811 -27.85 -6.63 -32.49
C HIS A 811 -27.83 -8.14 -32.78
N PHE A 812 -26.73 -8.68 -33.30
CA PHE A 812 -26.59 -10.11 -33.51
C PHE A 812 -25.54 -10.70 -32.56
N ALA A 813 -25.77 -11.92 -32.07
CA ALA A 813 -25.00 -12.51 -30.97
C ALA A 813 -23.58 -12.98 -31.34
N THR A 814 -23.28 -13.21 -32.62
CA THR A 814 -21.96 -13.68 -33.12
C THR A 814 -21.78 -13.28 -34.58
N THR A 815 -20.56 -13.19 -35.11
CA THR A 815 -20.24 -12.70 -36.48
C THR A 815 -20.92 -13.46 -37.64
N SER A 816 -21.45 -14.66 -37.41
CA SER A 816 -22.18 -15.49 -38.38
C SER A 816 -23.68 -15.61 -38.11
N ALA A 817 -24.20 -14.99 -37.04
CA ALA A 817 -25.60 -15.13 -36.65
C ALA A 817 -26.57 -14.44 -37.64
N THR A 818 -27.67 -15.13 -37.97
CA THR A 818 -28.82 -14.59 -38.71
C THR A 818 -29.96 -14.12 -37.80
N THR A 819 -29.83 -14.37 -36.49
CA THR A 819 -30.86 -14.06 -35.48
C THR A 819 -30.60 -12.73 -34.80
N LYS A 820 -31.49 -11.76 -35.01
CA LYS A 820 -31.51 -10.46 -34.31
C LYS A 820 -31.91 -10.67 -32.84
N THR A 821 -31.14 -10.14 -31.89
CA THR A 821 -31.43 -10.08 -30.45
C THR A 821 -31.54 -8.64 -29.98
N ALA A 822 -32.21 -8.41 -28.86
CA ALA A 822 -32.38 -7.08 -28.29
C ALA A 822 -31.03 -6.39 -28.04
N HIS A 823 -30.87 -5.11 -28.40
CA HIS A 823 -29.60 -4.40 -28.27
C HIS A 823 -29.28 -4.17 -26.79
N THR A 824 -28.12 -4.68 -26.36
CA THR A 824 -27.55 -4.45 -25.04
C THR A 824 -26.05 -4.26 -25.19
N VAL A 825 -25.49 -3.20 -24.62
CA VAL A 825 -24.04 -3.03 -24.59
C VAL A 825 -23.50 -3.61 -23.29
N THR A 826 -22.41 -4.36 -23.40
CA THR A 826 -21.88 -5.16 -22.30
C THR A 826 -21.29 -4.26 -21.21
N GLY A 827 -21.95 -4.28 -20.05
CA GLY A 827 -21.44 -3.96 -18.73
C GLY A 827 -20.70 -2.64 -18.55
N TYR A 828 -21.43 -1.52 -18.53
CA TYR A 828 -20.86 -0.26 -18.06
C TYR A 828 -20.76 -0.23 -16.53
N SER A 829 -19.72 0.45 -16.02
CA SER A 829 -19.58 0.75 -14.60
C SER A 829 -19.75 2.25 -14.41
N MET A 830 -20.77 2.66 -13.67
CA MET A 830 -21.05 4.08 -13.42
C MET A 830 -20.87 4.43 -11.95
N THR A 831 -20.07 5.46 -11.71
CA THR A 831 -19.75 5.95 -10.37
C THR A 831 -20.68 7.10 -10.01
N LYS A 832 -21.19 7.09 -8.78
CA LYS A 832 -21.99 8.17 -8.19
C LYS A 832 -21.26 9.51 -8.32
N GLY A 833 -21.99 10.57 -8.68
CA GLY A 833 -21.45 11.92 -8.77
C GLY A 833 -20.47 12.15 -9.94
N VAL A 834 -20.43 11.22 -10.90
CA VAL A 834 -19.71 11.41 -12.18
C VAL A 834 -20.73 11.64 -13.28
N ASN A 835 -20.47 12.58 -14.20
CA ASN A 835 -21.32 12.81 -15.36
C ASN A 835 -20.77 12.05 -16.58
N TYR A 836 -21.67 11.56 -17.45
CA TYR A 836 -21.28 10.74 -18.59
C TYR A 836 -21.93 11.23 -19.89
N ILE A 837 -21.16 11.23 -20.97
CA ILE A 837 -21.66 11.40 -22.33
C ILE A 837 -21.64 10.03 -23.01
N PHE A 838 -22.82 9.47 -23.26
CA PHE A 838 -22.99 8.30 -24.11
C PHE A 838 -23.15 8.77 -25.54
N HIS A 839 -22.36 8.22 -26.45
CA HIS A 839 -22.49 8.52 -27.87
C HIS A 839 -22.60 7.22 -28.66
N VAL A 840 -23.52 7.23 -29.63
CA VAL A 840 -23.84 6.07 -30.46
C VAL A 840 -23.62 6.42 -31.90
N ASN A 841 -22.84 5.58 -32.57
CA ASN A 841 -22.60 5.68 -33.99
C ASN A 841 -22.64 4.31 -34.66
N GLY A 842 -22.79 4.33 -35.98
CA GLY A 842 -22.85 3.16 -36.85
C GLY A 842 -24.09 3.19 -37.73
N LYS A 843 -24.50 2.01 -38.20
CA LYS A 843 -25.67 1.78 -39.03
C LYS A 843 -26.46 0.54 -38.64
N GLU A 844 -27.77 0.61 -38.81
CA GLU A 844 -28.63 -0.58 -38.73
C GLU A 844 -28.29 -1.60 -39.83
N GLY A 845 -28.76 -2.84 -39.75
CA GLY A 845 -28.53 -3.83 -40.79
C GLY A 845 -29.50 -5.00 -40.71
N THR A 846 -29.47 -5.85 -41.75
CA THR A 846 -30.31 -7.05 -41.83
C THR A 846 -29.60 -8.30 -41.29
N ASN A 847 -28.28 -8.27 -41.18
CA ASN A 847 -27.42 -9.33 -40.62
C ASN A 847 -26.13 -8.73 -40.01
N ASN A 848 -25.30 -9.55 -39.37
CA ASN A 848 -24.00 -9.13 -38.82
C ASN A 848 -23.08 -8.39 -39.79
N ALA A 849 -23.08 -8.81 -41.06
CA ALA A 849 -22.19 -8.22 -42.06
C ALA A 849 -22.64 -6.82 -42.49
N THR A 850 -23.92 -6.50 -42.31
CA THR A 850 -24.53 -5.23 -42.73
C THR A 850 -24.81 -4.29 -41.56
N GLN A 851 -24.86 -4.78 -40.32
CA GLN A 851 -25.05 -3.99 -39.12
C GLN A 851 -23.70 -3.60 -38.48
N ALA A 852 -23.58 -2.34 -38.06
CA ALA A 852 -22.44 -1.88 -37.28
C ALA A 852 -22.96 -0.93 -36.20
N ILE A 853 -22.84 -1.28 -34.92
CA ILE A 853 -23.26 -0.39 -33.83
C ILE A 853 -22.10 -0.27 -32.84
N ARG A 854 -21.71 0.95 -32.51
CA ARG A 854 -20.79 1.26 -31.42
C ARG A 854 -21.49 2.23 -30.48
N ILE A 855 -21.54 1.86 -29.20
CA ILE A 855 -21.86 2.77 -28.11
C ILE A 855 -20.57 2.96 -27.32
N SER A 856 -20.29 4.20 -26.94
CA SER A 856 -19.10 4.54 -26.16
C SER A 856 -19.42 5.64 -25.16
N THR A 857 -18.55 5.79 -24.17
CA THR A 857 -18.79 6.71 -23.04
C THR A 857 -17.59 7.62 -22.79
N ILE A 858 -17.89 8.83 -22.35
CA ILE A 858 -16.91 9.81 -21.87
C ILE A 858 -17.31 10.20 -20.45
N ALA A 859 -16.43 9.99 -19.47
CA ALA A 859 -16.61 10.51 -18.12
C ALA A 859 -16.17 11.98 -18.06
N VAL A 860 -17.04 12.84 -17.52
CA VAL A 860 -16.86 14.28 -17.38
C VAL A 860 -17.26 14.70 -15.97
N ASN A 861 -16.45 15.56 -15.34
CA ASN A 861 -16.72 16.17 -14.04
C ASN A 861 -16.00 17.50 -13.93
#